data_AF-A0A1I1K144-F1
#
_entry.id   AF-A0A1I1K144-F1
#
_cell.length_a   1.000
_cell.length_b   1.000
_cell.length_c   1.000
_cell.angle_alpha   90.00
_cell.angle_beta   90.00
_cell.angle_gamma   90.00
#
_symmetry.space_group_name_H-M   'P 1'
#
loop_
_entity.id
_entity.type
_entity.pdbx_description
1 polymer ?
#
loop_
_entity_poly.entity_id
_entity_poly.type
_entity_poly.pdbx_seq_one_letter_code
_entity_poly.pdbx_strand_id
1 'polypeptide(L)'
;MGETPGSGSRDSRRSNGSTSQNRGSGPQASTSSTRSESRTRAHSPERASTETVSASTTAIATILGTLTGALVLALGVDVLVPGVVATIAGGLLTATVTATKRRTPGARAAGSLLVVVTAVGISASVGLAATGGPSLEQLLSRVGVVLAIVLATFGATATVTGAIGNNAVRSALPVALLTALPIAVVAALHIDPVRDRVHESVVGPLEEANPSGIGLERILSPENLTGSAVTFVVLLVGSLWLTAYILPRLPIPELVPRDRRSETRRRIDWVASRSIWSGTFLLIGSIVVGIFTVPAQNEDLQYVEDVVPVSLFETYLEPVTMATELRIVLLAGIGVLTTAYLLSRLPGLHRLRYSTTLRWVPVFIGGVFVTALVTVGYPRVFEHWVRPEVEQSIAEQETVFLPILEEELQLQELLPILSPPNGIAIAGLGITGIVGAVLGVFLLLWLLGSFQLLPDRGAPGTIGAAALVGGTIIAATAGASTLVVTGGVACAIVSWDAAVYGVSVTEELGRDTDVGRPTLSHTLGAVLVGVVGIGIALGLNRLAEAITVQTGVTIAISLIVGLLVSFIAVKRRATSKAITTRSTTASPRTTAATDHSVSAAGDDSVATAKDATVSVDTVPLLDVHEARMLRAAGFETIGDLQAASQSELEAVTGVSDETVAAVIAAVADGKDRNE
;
A
#
# COMPACT_ATOMS: atom_id res chain seq x y z
N MET A 1 -45.79 -33.80 57.56
CA MET A 1 -44.54 -33.19 58.07
C MET A 1 -43.81 -32.56 56.89
N GLY A 2 -43.71 -31.25 56.69
CA GLY A 2 -44.45 -30.07 57.14
C GLY A 2 -44.46 -29.07 55.96
N GLU A 3 -45.62 -28.49 55.67
CA GLU A 3 -45.91 -27.03 55.66
C GLU A 3 -45.04 -26.19 54.69
N THR A 4 -45.47 -25.96 53.45
CA THR A 4 -46.36 -24.89 52.91
C THR A 4 -45.74 -23.50 52.65
N PRO A 5 -46.23 -22.77 51.62
CA PRO A 5 -45.54 -21.68 50.91
C PRO A 5 -46.20 -20.29 51.09
N GLY A 6 -45.60 -19.23 50.56
CA GLY A 6 -46.24 -17.91 50.31
C GLY A 6 -45.62 -17.29 49.06
N SER A 7 -46.31 -17.01 47.95
CA SER A 7 -47.50 -16.19 47.68
C SER A 7 -47.32 -14.71 48.03
N GLY A 8 -47.46 -13.83 47.02
CA GLY A 8 -47.51 -12.38 47.20
C GLY A 8 -47.55 -11.61 45.89
N SER A 9 -48.75 -11.34 45.39
CA SER A 9 -49.04 -10.49 44.22
C SER A 9 -49.25 -9.02 44.59
N ARG A 10 -49.11 -8.14 43.57
CA ARG A 10 -49.78 -6.83 43.37
C ARG A 10 -49.39 -5.63 44.23
N ASP A 11 -49.05 -4.52 43.56
CA ASP A 11 -49.77 -3.23 43.55
C ASP A 11 -48.86 -2.12 42.96
N SER A 12 -49.22 -1.26 42.00
CA SER A 12 -50.31 -0.27 41.82
C SER A 12 -49.79 1.19 41.96
N ARG A 13 -50.45 2.15 41.27
CA ARG A 13 -50.30 3.64 41.24
C ARG A 13 -49.39 4.21 40.14
N ARG A 14 -49.67 5.32 39.43
CA ARG A 14 -50.68 6.42 39.36
C ARG A 14 -50.33 7.17 38.05
N SER A 15 -51.17 7.51 37.07
CA SER A 15 -52.33 8.42 36.92
C SER A 15 -52.10 9.93 37.12
N ASN A 16 -52.48 10.70 36.08
CA ASN A 16 -52.95 12.11 36.00
C ASN A 16 -51.90 13.20 35.71
N GLY A 17 -52.14 14.21 34.85
CA GLY A 17 -53.39 14.61 34.20
C GLY A 17 -53.25 15.72 33.13
N SER A 18 -54.37 15.96 32.45
CA SER A 18 -54.75 17.04 31.52
C SER A 18 -54.83 18.41 32.23
N THR A 19 -55.05 19.60 31.67
CA THR A 19 -55.84 20.13 30.52
C THR A 19 -55.54 21.65 30.44
N SER A 20 -55.76 22.35 29.32
CA SER A 20 -56.57 23.59 29.26
C SER A 20 -56.46 24.33 27.91
N GLN A 21 -57.62 24.57 27.30
CA GLN A 21 -57.92 25.58 26.28
C GLN A 21 -58.52 26.82 26.97
N ASN A 22 -58.28 28.05 26.49
CA ASN A 22 -59.38 28.96 26.12
C ASN A 22 -58.96 30.21 25.31
N ARG A 23 -59.92 30.73 24.54
CA ARG A 23 -59.90 31.82 23.53
C ARG A 23 -60.33 33.20 24.09
N GLY A 24 -60.03 34.26 23.32
CA GLY A 24 -60.87 35.47 23.15
C GLY A 24 -60.08 36.80 23.07
N SER A 25 -59.78 37.38 21.88
CA SER A 25 -60.48 38.48 21.15
C SER A 25 -60.29 39.89 21.76
N GLY A 26 -59.82 40.98 21.14
CA GLY A 26 -59.39 41.52 19.81
C GLY A 26 -59.10 43.05 20.04
N PRO A 27 -59.13 44.02 19.08
CA PRO A 27 -58.68 44.07 17.68
C PRO A 27 -57.78 45.32 17.34
N GLN A 28 -57.20 45.35 16.13
CA GLN A 28 -57.00 46.49 15.19
C GLN A 28 -55.61 46.59 14.50
N ALA A 29 -55.68 46.55 13.15
CA ALA A 29 -54.91 47.26 12.11
C ALA A 29 -53.37 47.11 12.06
N SER A 30 -52.71 46.84 10.93
CA SER A 30 -53.07 46.88 9.50
C SER A 30 -51.91 46.30 8.68
N THR A 31 -52.23 45.61 7.56
CA THR A 31 -51.51 45.53 6.25
C THR A 31 -49.98 45.33 6.24
N SER A 32 -49.33 44.44 5.49
CA SER A 32 -49.64 43.74 4.24
C SER A 32 -48.34 43.01 3.82
N SER A 33 -48.39 41.72 3.52
CA SER A 33 -47.74 41.09 2.35
C SER A 33 -47.77 39.57 2.52
N THR A 34 -48.77 38.96 1.92
CA THR A 34 -48.78 37.54 1.59
C THR A 34 -47.66 37.25 0.59
N ARG A 35 -46.56 36.64 1.04
CA ARG A 35 -45.63 35.94 0.16
C ARG A 35 -45.59 34.47 0.57
N SER A 36 -46.15 33.67 -0.32
CA SER A 36 -46.09 32.22 -0.34
C SER A 36 -44.65 31.74 -0.28
N GLU A 37 -44.23 31.16 0.85
CA GLU A 37 -43.05 30.30 0.90
C GLU A 37 -43.48 28.88 1.25
N SER A 38 -43.72 28.14 0.17
CA SER A 38 -43.79 26.70 0.15
C SER A 38 -42.53 26.13 0.82
N ARG A 39 -42.75 25.46 1.94
CA ARG A 39 -41.76 24.73 2.71
C ARG A 39 -41.37 23.45 1.97
N THR A 40 -40.67 23.61 0.84
CA THR A 40 -39.98 22.52 0.15
C THR A 40 -38.54 22.54 0.63
N ARG A 41 -38.29 21.97 1.82
CA ARG A 41 -36.93 21.57 2.21
C ARG A 41 -36.53 20.43 1.28
N ALA A 42 -36.05 20.79 0.10
CA ALA A 42 -35.17 19.95 -0.67
C ALA A 42 -33.93 19.71 0.21
N HIS A 43 -33.87 18.55 0.85
CA HIS A 43 -32.59 17.94 1.16
C HIS A 43 -31.94 17.66 -0.19
N SER A 44 -31.22 18.65 -0.72
CA SER A 44 -30.15 18.37 -1.66
C SER A 44 -29.24 17.38 -0.94
N PRO A 45 -29.14 16.12 -1.41
CA PRO A 45 -28.02 15.31 -0.99
C PRO A 45 -26.82 16.07 -1.54
N GLU A 46 -26.09 16.72 -0.64
CA GLU A 46 -24.73 17.14 -0.86
C GLU A 46 -24.00 15.85 -1.24
N ARG A 47 -24.02 15.57 -2.55
CA ARG A 47 -23.25 14.51 -3.15
C ARG A 47 -21.84 14.83 -2.70
N ALA A 48 -21.27 13.96 -1.90
CA ALA A 48 -19.83 13.75 -1.87
C ALA A 48 -19.42 13.37 -3.30
N SER A 49 -19.36 14.35 -4.18
CA SER A 49 -18.59 14.29 -5.40
C SER A 49 -17.18 13.99 -4.89
N THR A 50 -16.68 12.83 -5.27
CA THR A 50 -15.25 12.56 -5.31
C THR A 50 -14.66 13.54 -6.31
N GLU A 51 -14.47 14.79 -5.88
CA GLU A 51 -13.82 15.85 -6.62
C GLU A 51 -12.34 15.52 -6.71
N THR A 52 -11.85 15.24 -7.92
CA THR A 52 -10.44 14.92 -8.22
C THR A 52 -9.95 15.69 -9.45
N VAL A 53 -10.37 16.93 -9.67
CA VAL A 53 -10.19 17.57 -10.99
C VAL A 53 -9.02 18.57 -11.08
N SER A 54 -8.50 19.17 -10.00
CA SER A 54 -7.36 20.11 -10.12
C SER A 54 -5.96 19.48 -10.03
N ALA A 55 -5.84 18.20 -9.63
CA ALA A 55 -4.55 17.50 -9.48
C ALA A 55 -4.15 16.63 -10.70
N SER A 56 -4.89 16.70 -11.81
CA SER A 56 -4.75 15.73 -12.92
C SER A 56 -3.56 16.02 -13.84
N THR A 57 -3.33 17.29 -14.22
CA THR A 57 -2.32 17.65 -15.22
C THR A 57 -0.89 17.48 -14.72
N THR A 58 -0.63 17.79 -13.45
CA THR A 58 0.69 17.63 -12.81
C THR A 58 1.04 16.17 -12.59
N ALA A 59 0.09 15.41 -12.05
CA ALA A 59 0.17 13.95 -11.94
C ALA A 59 0.47 13.30 -13.30
N ILE A 60 -0.24 13.72 -14.36
CA ILE A 60 0.00 13.23 -15.73
C ILE A 60 1.40 13.61 -16.19
N ALA A 61 1.86 14.84 -15.98
CA ALA A 61 3.20 15.27 -16.35
C ALA A 61 4.31 14.49 -15.62
N THR A 62 4.15 14.25 -14.31
CA THR A 62 5.05 13.41 -13.52
C THR A 62 5.08 11.99 -14.04
N ILE A 63 3.92 11.38 -14.29
CA ILE A 63 3.84 10.01 -14.84
C ILE A 63 4.47 9.94 -16.22
N LEU A 64 4.16 10.87 -17.13
CA LEU A 64 4.72 10.90 -18.48
C LEU A 64 6.24 11.08 -18.44
N GLY A 65 6.73 12.07 -17.68
CA GLY A 65 8.16 12.30 -17.51
C GLY A 65 8.88 11.06 -16.97
N THR A 66 8.29 10.39 -15.98
CA THR A 66 8.85 9.16 -15.42
C THR A 66 8.82 7.98 -16.38
N LEU A 67 7.71 7.77 -17.11
CA LEU A 67 7.61 6.69 -18.09
C LEU A 67 8.58 6.92 -19.26
N THR A 68 8.74 8.15 -19.72
CA THR A 68 9.74 8.51 -20.72
C THR A 68 11.16 8.27 -20.20
N GLY A 69 11.47 8.69 -18.96
CA GLY A 69 12.76 8.44 -18.34
C GLY A 69 13.06 6.95 -18.17
N ALA A 70 12.08 6.17 -17.70
CA ALA A 70 12.18 4.72 -17.57
C ALA A 70 12.42 4.04 -18.92
N LEU A 71 11.73 4.47 -19.98
CA LEU A 71 11.92 3.97 -21.34
C LEU A 71 13.32 4.29 -21.86
N VAL A 72 13.80 5.52 -21.67
CA VAL A 72 15.15 5.96 -22.08
C VAL A 72 16.22 5.11 -21.37
N LEU A 73 16.08 4.89 -20.06
CA LEU A 73 16.99 4.04 -19.29
C LEU A 73 16.95 2.58 -19.75
N ALA A 74 15.75 2.04 -19.96
CA ALA A 74 15.58 0.66 -20.38
C ALA A 74 16.17 0.38 -21.78
N LEU A 75 15.99 1.32 -22.72
CA LEU A 75 16.62 1.25 -24.04
C LEU A 75 18.13 1.44 -23.97
N GLY A 76 18.60 2.31 -23.08
CA GLY A 76 20.02 2.66 -22.98
C GLY A 76 20.93 1.57 -22.42
N VAL A 77 20.37 0.62 -21.68
CA VAL A 77 21.11 -0.53 -21.10
C VAL A 77 20.57 -1.88 -21.64
N ASP A 78 19.78 -1.83 -22.70
CA ASP A 78 19.20 -2.99 -23.38
C ASP A 78 18.43 -3.95 -22.45
N VAL A 79 17.57 -3.35 -21.61
CA VAL A 79 16.71 -4.03 -20.62
C VAL A 79 15.24 -3.66 -20.82
N LEU A 80 14.79 -3.54 -22.07
CA LEU A 80 13.42 -3.10 -22.39
C LEU A 80 12.35 -4.00 -21.74
N VAL A 81 12.44 -5.33 -21.93
CA VAL A 81 11.48 -6.28 -21.35
C VAL A 81 11.52 -6.26 -19.81
N PRO A 82 12.70 -6.39 -19.16
CA PRO A 82 12.81 -6.18 -17.71
C PRO A 82 12.22 -4.85 -17.23
N GLY A 83 12.46 -3.76 -17.98
CA GLY A 83 12.02 -2.41 -17.66
C GLY A 83 10.49 -2.24 -17.70
N VAL A 84 9.81 -2.91 -18.63
CA VAL A 84 8.33 -2.95 -18.67
C VAL A 84 7.78 -3.68 -17.45
N VAL A 85 8.35 -4.84 -17.10
CA VAL A 85 7.94 -5.60 -15.91
C VAL A 85 8.19 -4.78 -14.64
N ALA A 86 9.33 -4.09 -14.54
CA ALA A 86 9.65 -3.19 -13.44
C ALA A 86 8.67 -2.03 -13.32
N THR A 87 8.25 -1.45 -14.44
CA THR A 87 7.25 -0.37 -14.47
C THR A 87 5.90 -0.83 -13.91
N ILE A 88 5.46 -2.04 -14.29
CA ILE A 88 4.24 -2.65 -13.75
C ILE A 88 4.40 -2.91 -12.25
N ALA A 89 5.56 -3.45 -11.83
CA ALA A 89 5.84 -3.74 -10.43
C ALA A 89 5.85 -2.47 -9.55
N GLY A 90 6.43 -1.37 -10.02
CA GLY A 90 6.37 -0.07 -9.32
C GLY A 90 4.95 0.47 -9.17
N GLY A 91 4.11 0.32 -10.20
CA GLY A 91 2.67 0.64 -10.12
C GLY A 91 1.92 -0.24 -9.11
N LEU A 92 2.21 -1.54 -9.06
CA LEU A 92 1.65 -2.47 -8.08
C LEU A 92 2.09 -2.14 -6.65
N LEU A 93 3.32 -1.66 -6.47
CA LEU A 93 3.81 -1.17 -5.18
C LEU A 93 2.95 0.01 -4.68
N THR A 94 2.60 0.94 -5.57
CA THR A 94 1.69 2.05 -5.25
C THR A 94 0.29 1.56 -4.91
N ALA A 95 -0.25 0.61 -5.69
CA ALA A 95 -1.55 0.02 -5.43
C ALA A 95 -1.59 -0.68 -4.06
N THR A 96 -0.51 -1.37 -3.70
CA THR A 96 -0.31 -2.01 -2.40
C THR A 96 -0.40 -1.00 -1.26
N VAL A 97 0.39 0.08 -1.32
CA VAL A 97 0.38 1.10 -0.26
C VAL A 97 -0.97 1.82 -0.21
N THR A 98 -1.57 2.10 -1.36
CA THR A 98 -2.90 2.74 -1.44
C THR A 98 -4.00 1.85 -0.83
N ALA A 99 -3.95 0.54 -1.06
CA ALA A 99 -4.88 -0.41 -0.47
C ALA A 99 -4.70 -0.45 1.05
N THR A 100 -3.46 -0.62 1.53
CA THR A 100 -3.18 -0.71 2.97
C THR A 100 -3.49 0.58 3.73
N LYS A 101 -3.30 1.75 3.10
CA LYS A 101 -3.67 3.07 3.64
C LYS A 101 -5.14 3.18 4.02
N ARG A 102 -6.05 2.45 3.37
CA ARG A 102 -7.48 2.45 3.70
C ARG A 102 -7.81 1.83 5.05
N ARG A 103 -6.88 1.08 5.66
CA ARG A 103 -6.99 0.46 7.00
C ARG A 103 -8.23 -0.44 7.22
N THR A 104 -8.94 -0.83 6.16
CA THR A 104 -10.06 -1.78 6.24
C THR A 104 -9.57 -3.22 6.11
N PRO A 105 -10.28 -4.20 6.70
CA PRO A 105 -9.95 -5.63 6.57
C PRO A 105 -9.77 -6.08 5.11
N GLY A 106 -10.69 -5.70 4.22
CA GLY A 106 -10.61 -6.07 2.80
C GLY A 106 -9.45 -5.40 2.07
N ALA A 107 -9.13 -4.15 2.40
CA ALA A 107 -8.01 -3.45 1.78
C ALA A 107 -6.64 -3.96 2.29
N ARG A 108 -6.58 -4.47 3.52
CA ARG A 108 -5.42 -5.20 4.05
C ARG A 108 -5.20 -6.54 3.35
N ALA A 109 -6.27 -7.28 3.06
CA ALA A 109 -6.19 -8.52 2.28
C ALA A 109 -5.72 -8.25 0.85
N ALA A 110 -6.32 -7.25 0.18
CA ALA A 110 -5.89 -6.82 -1.14
C ALA A 110 -4.43 -6.35 -1.12
N GLY A 111 -4.04 -5.57 -0.12
CA GLY A 111 -2.66 -5.15 0.09
C GLY A 111 -1.70 -6.33 0.24
N SER A 112 -2.04 -7.33 1.04
CA SER A 112 -1.23 -8.55 1.22
C SER A 112 -1.02 -9.31 -0.10
N LEU A 113 -2.09 -9.52 -0.88
CA LEU A 113 -1.99 -10.14 -2.20
C LEU A 113 -1.14 -9.30 -3.16
N LEU A 114 -1.34 -7.98 -3.17
CA LEU A 114 -0.57 -7.08 -4.03
C LEU A 114 0.92 -7.02 -3.63
N VAL A 115 1.27 -7.10 -2.34
CA VAL A 115 2.69 -7.19 -1.89
C VAL A 115 3.37 -8.36 -2.57
N VAL A 116 2.72 -9.53 -2.57
CA VAL A 116 3.24 -10.74 -3.20
C VAL A 116 3.43 -10.53 -4.70
N VAL A 117 2.39 -10.07 -5.39
CA VAL A 117 2.45 -9.90 -6.85
C VAL A 117 3.52 -8.86 -7.21
N THR A 118 3.66 -7.82 -6.39
CA THR A 118 4.73 -6.81 -6.53
C THR A 118 6.10 -7.45 -6.34
N ALA A 119 6.28 -8.26 -5.29
CA ALA A 119 7.50 -9.01 -5.04
C ALA A 119 7.87 -9.89 -6.25
N VAL A 120 6.93 -10.70 -6.75
CA VAL A 120 7.14 -11.54 -7.93
C VAL A 120 7.49 -10.70 -9.17
N GLY A 121 6.81 -9.58 -9.39
CA GLY A 121 7.10 -8.67 -10.50
C GLY A 121 8.51 -8.06 -10.43
N ILE A 122 8.94 -7.62 -9.24
CA ILE A 122 10.30 -7.12 -9.03
C ILE A 122 11.31 -8.23 -9.31
N SER A 123 11.11 -9.43 -8.78
CA SER A 123 12.01 -10.55 -9.01
C SER A 123 12.08 -11.01 -10.45
N ALA A 124 10.94 -11.07 -11.14
CA ALA A 124 10.91 -11.38 -12.57
C ALA A 124 11.70 -10.32 -13.35
N SER A 125 11.52 -9.04 -13.04
CA SER A 125 12.28 -7.96 -13.69
C SER A 125 13.78 -8.05 -13.40
N VAL A 126 14.19 -8.34 -12.17
CA VAL A 126 15.60 -8.50 -11.78
C VAL A 126 16.22 -9.74 -12.41
N GLY A 127 15.51 -10.88 -12.40
CA GLY A 127 15.94 -12.13 -13.01
C GLY A 127 16.15 -11.98 -14.52
N LEU A 128 15.17 -11.39 -15.22
CA LEU A 128 15.30 -11.10 -16.66
C LEU A 128 16.43 -10.10 -16.97
N ALA A 129 16.74 -9.19 -16.06
CA ALA A 129 17.87 -8.28 -16.23
C ALA A 129 19.22 -9.00 -16.03
N ALA A 130 19.26 -9.95 -15.10
CA ALA A 130 20.45 -10.71 -14.76
C ALA A 130 20.87 -11.67 -15.88
N THR A 131 19.94 -12.22 -16.66
CA THR A 131 20.25 -13.14 -17.78
C THR A 131 20.98 -12.48 -18.95
N GLY A 132 21.01 -11.15 -19.04
CA GLY A 132 21.61 -10.43 -20.17
C GLY A 132 23.06 -9.94 -19.95
N GLY A 133 23.65 -10.14 -18.77
CA GLY A 133 24.94 -9.55 -18.40
C GLY A 133 26.12 -10.53 -18.51
N PRO A 134 27.05 -10.37 -19.48
CA PRO A 134 28.26 -11.22 -19.59
C PRO A 134 29.31 -10.99 -18.49
N SER A 135 29.18 -9.93 -17.68
CA SER A 135 30.07 -9.64 -16.55
C SER A 135 29.28 -9.19 -15.31
N LEU A 136 29.86 -9.38 -14.12
CA LEU A 136 29.24 -8.99 -12.85
C LEU A 136 28.89 -7.49 -12.81
N GLU A 137 29.75 -6.63 -13.35
CA GLU A 137 29.51 -5.17 -13.43
C GLU A 137 28.31 -4.83 -14.33
N GLN A 138 28.19 -5.51 -15.47
CA GLN A 138 27.04 -5.33 -16.37
C GLN A 138 25.75 -5.89 -15.75
N LEU A 139 25.83 -7.01 -15.03
CA LEU A 139 24.71 -7.56 -14.27
C LEU A 139 24.24 -6.59 -13.19
N LEU A 140 25.15 -6.09 -12.35
CA LEU A 140 24.83 -5.15 -11.27
C LEU A 140 24.22 -3.84 -11.81
N SER A 141 24.74 -3.34 -12.92
CA SER A 141 24.21 -2.13 -13.53
C SER A 141 22.82 -2.33 -14.17
N ARG A 142 22.59 -3.43 -14.89
CA ARG A 142 21.27 -3.80 -15.43
C ARG A 142 20.23 -3.96 -14.32
N VAL A 143 20.57 -4.71 -13.27
CA VAL A 143 19.70 -4.87 -12.09
C VAL A 143 19.45 -3.54 -11.40
N GLY A 144 20.49 -2.72 -11.22
CA GLY A 144 20.37 -1.40 -10.62
C GLY A 144 19.44 -0.46 -11.40
N VAL A 145 19.52 -0.45 -12.73
CA VAL A 145 18.61 0.32 -13.60
C VAL A 145 17.17 -0.16 -13.48
N VAL A 146 16.95 -1.48 -13.44
CA VAL A 146 15.60 -2.05 -13.27
C VAL A 146 14.99 -1.68 -11.91
N LEU A 147 15.76 -1.76 -10.82
CA LEU A 147 15.32 -1.32 -9.50
C LEU A 147 15.03 0.19 -9.47
N ALA A 148 15.84 0.99 -10.16
CA ALA A 148 15.59 2.42 -10.33
C ALA A 148 14.27 2.68 -11.09
N ILE A 149 13.94 1.90 -12.11
CA ILE A 149 12.65 2.00 -12.83
C ILE A 149 11.48 1.64 -11.91
N VAL A 150 11.58 0.59 -11.09
CA VAL A 150 10.55 0.23 -10.09
C VAL A 150 10.31 1.40 -9.14
N LEU A 151 11.37 1.97 -8.56
CA LEU A 151 11.26 3.08 -7.61
C LEU A 151 10.76 4.37 -8.28
N ALA A 152 11.19 4.64 -9.51
CA ALA A 152 10.76 5.79 -10.30
C ALA A 152 9.25 5.75 -10.53
N THR A 153 8.76 4.62 -11.03
CA THR A 153 7.35 4.41 -11.37
C THR A 153 6.47 4.31 -10.14
N PHE A 154 6.97 3.71 -9.05
CA PHE A 154 6.34 3.80 -7.74
C PHE A 154 6.19 5.25 -7.28
N GLY A 155 7.25 6.05 -7.28
CA GLY A 155 7.21 7.45 -6.89
C GLY A 155 6.21 8.27 -7.73
N ALA A 156 6.25 8.13 -9.05
CA ALA A 156 5.37 8.85 -9.97
C ALA A 156 3.90 8.45 -9.86
N THR A 157 3.58 7.19 -9.57
CA THR A 157 2.18 6.77 -9.35
C THR A 157 1.71 7.11 -7.94
N ALA A 158 2.63 7.14 -6.97
CA ALA A 158 2.33 7.51 -5.59
C ALA A 158 2.01 9.00 -5.41
N THR A 159 2.43 9.89 -6.32
CA THR A 159 2.01 11.31 -6.31
C THR A 159 0.50 11.45 -6.54
N VAL A 160 -0.08 10.62 -7.40
CA VAL A 160 -1.52 10.65 -7.72
C VAL A 160 -2.38 10.18 -6.55
N THR A 161 -1.90 9.15 -5.85
CA THR A 161 -2.65 8.48 -4.78
C THR A 161 -2.35 9.04 -3.39
N GLY A 162 -1.30 9.85 -3.27
CA GLY A 162 -0.73 10.26 -1.99
C GLY A 162 -0.26 9.05 -1.17
N ALA A 163 0.26 8.01 -1.83
CA ALA A 163 0.62 6.75 -1.19
C ALA A 163 1.84 6.86 -0.27
N ILE A 164 2.69 7.88 -0.41
CA ILE A 164 3.87 8.03 0.46
C ILE A 164 3.61 8.99 1.63
N GLY A 165 2.72 9.97 1.47
CA GLY A 165 2.36 10.93 2.52
C GLY A 165 1.51 10.39 3.68
N ASN A 166 1.47 11.12 4.79
CA ASN A 166 0.58 10.89 5.94
C ASN A 166 0.68 9.49 6.57
N ASN A 167 1.89 9.00 6.83
CA ASN A 167 2.12 7.67 7.43
C ASN A 167 1.54 6.50 6.60
N ALA A 168 1.30 6.68 5.30
CA ALA A 168 0.73 5.63 4.44
C ALA A 168 1.68 4.44 4.28
N VAL A 169 2.98 4.67 4.08
CA VAL A 169 4.01 3.61 4.06
C VAL A 169 4.05 2.84 5.38
N ARG A 170 3.87 3.53 6.52
CA ARG A 170 3.80 2.91 7.84
C ARG A 170 2.64 1.90 7.96
N SER A 171 1.58 2.09 7.20
CA SER A 171 0.45 1.15 7.16
C SER A 171 0.71 -0.10 6.30
N ALA A 172 1.63 -0.02 5.33
CA ALA A 172 2.04 -1.13 4.47
C ALA A 172 3.09 -2.04 5.13
N LEU A 173 3.97 -1.48 5.97
CA LEU A 173 5.00 -2.23 6.72
C LEU A 173 4.49 -3.50 7.44
N PRO A 174 3.49 -3.41 8.35
CA PRO A 174 3.00 -4.60 9.04
C PRO A 174 2.28 -5.56 8.08
N VAL A 175 1.75 -5.06 6.96
CA VAL A 175 1.12 -5.91 5.94
C VAL A 175 2.16 -6.75 5.23
N ALA A 176 3.26 -6.15 4.76
CA ALA A 176 4.35 -6.87 4.13
C ALA A 176 5.01 -7.88 5.09
N LEU A 177 5.30 -7.45 6.34
CA LEU A 177 5.89 -8.32 7.36
C LEU A 177 5.04 -9.55 7.67
N LEU A 178 3.75 -9.36 7.94
CA LEU A 178 2.86 -10.46 8.30
C LEU A 178 2.49 -11.33 7.08
N THR A 179 2.57 -10.80 5.86
CA THR A 179 2.41 -11.58 4.62
C THR A 179 3.58 -12.54 4.42
N ALA A 180 4.79 -12.14 4.79
CA ALA A 180 5.98 -13.01 4.70
C ALA A 180 5.94 -14.18 5.69
N LEU A 181 5.23 -14.04 6.82
CA LEU A 181 5.27 -15.02 7.91
C LEU A 181 4.75 -16.41 7.51
N PRO A 182 3.56 -16.60 6.90
CA PRO A 182 3.12 -17.92 6.44
C PRO A 182 4.07 -18.55 5.42
N ILE A 183 4.70 -17.73 4.58
CA ILE A 183 5.65 -18.17 3.56
C ILE A 183 6.93 -18.67 4.25
N ALA A 184 7.46 -17.90 5.18
CA ALA A 184 8.64 -18.25 5.97
C ALA A 184 8.41 -19.50 6.82
N VAL A 185 7.23 -19.63 7.44
CA VAL A 185 6.87 -20.82 8.24
C VAL A 185 6.85 -22.06 7.36
N VAL A 186 6.21 -22.02 6.20
CA VAL A 186 6.18 -23.19 5.31
C VAL A 186 7.53 -23.48 4.69
N ALA A 187 8.30 -22.46 4.35
CA ALA A 187 9.68 -22.65 3.92
C ALA A 187 10.48 -23.38 5.01
N ALA A 188 10.40 -22.92 6.26
CA ALA A 188 11.06 -23.55 7.40
C ALA A 188 10.60 -25.00 7.61
N LEU A 189 9.29 -25.30 7.49
CA LEU A 189 8.76 -26.66 7.63
C LEU A 189 9.26 -27.65 6.56
N HIS A 190 9.74 -27.15 5.42
CA HIS A 190 10.30 -27.97 4.34
C HIS A 190 11.83 -28.07 4.37
N ILE A 191 12.49 -27.42 5.35
CA ILE A 191 13.94 -27.57 5.57
C ILE A 191 14.17 -28.85 6.39
N ASP A 192 15.02 -29.76 5.91
CA ASP A 192 15.29 -31.09 6.48
C ASP A 192 15.34 -31.14 8.03
N PRO A 193 16.22 -30.38 8.73
CA PRO A 193 16.31 -30.44 10.19
C PRO A 193 15.04 -30.00 10.94
N VAL A 194 14.19 -29.18 10.34
CA VAL A 194 12.91 -28.76 10.94
C VAL A 194 11.83 -29.78 10.60
N ARG A 195 11.78 -30.24 9.35
CA ARG A 195 10.86 -31.27 8.88
C ARG A 195 10.97 -32.53 9.72
N ASP A 196 12.19 -33.02 9.94
CA ASP A 196 12.45 -34.23 10.71
C ASP A 196 11.97 -34.09 12.16
N ARG A 197 12.25 -32.94 12.80
CA ARG A 197 11.78 -32.64 14.16
C ARG A 197 10.27 -32.54 14.26
N VAL A 198 9.61 -31.90 13.28
CA VAL A 198 8.14 -31.78 13.27
C VAL A 198 7.50 -33.13 13.02
N HIS A 199 8.07 -33.94 12.13
CA HIS A 199 7.60 -35.28 11.87
C HIS A 199 7.71 -36.15 13.14
N GLU A 200 8.85 -36.14 13.82
CA GLU A 200 9.08 -36.89 15.07
C GLU A 200 8.17 -36.42 16.22
N SER A 201 7.95 -35.12 16.37
CA SER A 201 7.23 -34.57 17.54
C SER A 201 5.72 -34.44 17.38
N VAL A 202 5.21 -34.28 16.15
CA VAL A 202 3.79 -34.00 15.89
C VAL A 202 3.14 -35.06 15.02
N VAL A 203 3.79 -35.46 13.93
CA VAL A 203 3.18 -36.34 12.92
C VAL A 203 3.27 -37.80 13.30
N GLY A 204 4.43 -38.26 13.79
CA GLY A 204 4.65 -39.64 14.23
C GLY A 204 3.61 -40.12 15.26
N PRO A 205 3.34 -39.36 16.34
CA PRO A 205 2.30 -39.72 17.30
C PRO A 205 0.87 -39.75 16.72
N LEU A 206 0.59 -38.95 15.67
CA LEU A 206 -0.73 -38.89 15.02
C LEU A 206 -0.92 -40.02 13.97
N GLU A 207 0.13 -40.41 13.27
CA GLU A 207 0.14 -41.55 12.34
C GLU A 207 0.01 -42.88 13.10
N GLU A 208 0.68 -43.01 14.25
CA GLU A 208 0.52 -44.16 15.16
C GLU A 208 -0.91 -44.24 15.74
N ALA A 209 -1.55 -43.09 15.98
CA ALA A 209 -2.92 -43.03 16.53
C ALA A 209 -4.02 -43.25 15.47
N ASN A 210 -3.72 -43.14 14.17
CA ASN A 210 -4.70 -43.23 13.09
C ASN A 210 -4.16 -44.00 11.87
N PRO A 211 -3.85 -45.31 12.01
CA PRO A 211 -3.25 -46.14 10.94
C PRO A 211 -4.16 -46.34 9.71
N SER A 212 -5.41 -45.87 9.75
CA SER A 212 -6.39 -45.94 8.66
C SER A 212 -6.38 -44.70 7.74
N GLY A 213 -5.25 -43.97 7.63
CA GLY A 213 -5.06 -42.80 6.74
C GLY A 213 -5.44 -42.98 5.25
N ILE A 214 -5.74 -44.24 4.88
CA ILE A 214 -6.32 -44.76 3.64
C ILE A 214 -7.46 -43.88 3.05
N GLY A 215 -8.20 -43.14 3.87
CA GLY A 215 -9.31 -42.28 3.40
C GLY A 215 -8.89 -41.01 2.65
N LEU A 216 -7.88 -40.28 3.14
CA LEU A 216 -7.48 -39.00 2.54
C LEU A 216 -6.62 -39.22 1.29
N GLU A 217 -5.75 -40.22 1.33
CA GLU A 217 -4.89 -40.60 0.21
C GLU A 217 -5.72 -41.10 -0.98
N ARG A 218 -6.79 -41.88 -0.76
CA ARG A 218 -7.72 -42.27 -1.85
C ARG A 218 -8.51 -41.12 -2.44
N ILE A 219 -8.74 -40.05 -1.68
CA ILE A 219 -9.41 -38.84 -2.18
C ILE A 219 -8.44 -37.96 -2.95
N LEU A 220 -7.17 -37.91 -2.55
CA LEU A 220 -6.13 -37.10 -3.20
C LEU A 220 -5.53 -37.80 -4.43
N SER A 221 -5.40 -39.12 -4.38
CA SER A 221 -4.69 -39.98 -5.33
C SER A 221 -5.54 -41.22 -5.69
N PRO A 222 -6.68 -41.06 -6.39
CA PRO A 222 -7.55 -42.18 -6.74
C PRO A 222 -6.89 -43.14 -7.75
N GLU A 223 -7.00 -44.45 -7.51
CA GLU A 223 -6.35 -45.50 -8.31
C GLU A 223 -6.99 -45.74 -9.69
N ASN A 224 -8.25 -45.32 -9.89
CA ASN A 224 -9.00 -45.54 -11.13
C ASN A 224 -9.73 -44.29 -11.63
N LEU A 225 -9.89 -44.16 -12.95
CA LEU A 225 -10.51 -43.00 -13.59
C LEU A 225 -11.96 -42.77 -13.12
N THR A 226 -12.75 -43.84 -12.98
CA THR A 226 -14.13 -43.74 -12.51
C THR A 226 -14.21 -43.25 -11.07
N GLY A 227 -13.38 -43.80 -10.17
CA GLY A 227 -13.32 -43.33 -8.78
C GLY A 227 -12.80 -41.90 -8.69
N SER A 228 -11.85 -41.53 -9.56
CA SER A 228 -11.35 -40.17 -9.68
C SER A 228 -12.46 -39.20 -10.10
N ALA A 229 -13.16 -39.46 -11.21
CA ALA A 229 -14.23 -38.61 -11.69
C ALA A 229 -15.35 -38.45 -10.64
N VAL A 230 -15.78 -39.54 -10.00
CA VAL A 230 -16.82 -39.50 -8.96
C VAL A 230 -16.38 -38.67 -7.75
N THR A 231 -15.20 -38.96 -7.20
CA THR A 231 -14.71 -38.22 -6.02
C THR A 231 -14.47 -36.74 -6.33
N PHE A 232 -13.96 -36.41 -7.52
CA PHE A 232 -13.77 -35.03 -7.95
C PHE A 232 -15.10 -34.28 -8.09
N VAL A 233 -16.09 -34.89 -8.74
CA VAL A 233 -17.43 -34.30 -8.89
C VAL A 233 -18.07 -34.09 -7.52
N VAL A 234 -17.97 -35.07 -6.61
CA VAL A 234 -18.49 -34.94 -5.24
C VAL A 234 -17.81 -33.79 -4.50
N LEU A 235 -16.48 -33.66 -4.59
CA LEU A 235 -15.75 -32.54 -4.00
C LEU A 235 -16.16 -31.20 -4.60
N LEU A 236 -16.27 -31.11 -5.93
CA LEU A 236 -16.61 -29.89 -6.63
C LEU A 236 -18.04 -29.43 -6.30
N VAL A 237 -19.03 -30.34 -6.45
CA VAL A 237 -20.44 -30.09 -6.12
C VAL A 237 -20.58 -29.79 -4.63
N GLY A 238 -19.90 -30.57 -3.78
CA GLY A 238 -19.83 -30.34 -2.34
C GLY A 238 -19.34 -28.93 -2.01
N SER A 239 -18.24 -28.48 -2.63
CA SER A 239 -17.71 -27.13 -2.41
C SER A 239 -18.68 -26.03 -2.88
N LEU A 240 -19.36 -26.22 -4.01
CA LEU A 240 -20.31 -25.25 -4.56
C LEU A 240 -21.56 -25.14 -3.68
N TRP A 241 -22.13 -26.27 -3.27
CA TRP A 241 -23.28 -26.30 -2.36
C TRP A 241 -22.92 -25.79 -0.97
N LEU A 242 -21.73 -26.12 -0.48
CA LEU A 242 -21.23 -25.57 0.78
C LEU A 242 -21.05 -24.06 0.71
N THR A 243 -20.51 -23.54 -0.40
CA THR A 243 -20.41 -22.10 -0.65
C THR A 243 -21.79 -21.45 -0.64
N ALA A 244 -22.75 -22.03 -1.35
CA ALA A 244 -24.11 -21.53 -1.37
C ALA A 244 -24.81 -21.55 0.01
N TYR A 245 -24.53 -22.57 0.82
CA TYR A 245 -25.10 -22.70 2.14
C TYR A 245 -24.44 -21.77 3.16
N ILE A 246 -23.10 -21.71 3.16
CA ILE A 246 -22.33 -20.99 4.17
C ILE A 246 -22.27 -19.49 3.87
N LEU A 247 -22.00 -19.09 2.63
CA LEU A 247 -21.71 -17.69 2.29
C LEU A 247 -22.81 -16.70 2.72
N PRO A 248 -24.12 -16.97 2.53
CA PRO A 248 -25.20 -16.10 3.00
C PRO A 248 -25.36 -16.05 4.52
N ARG A 249 -24.86 -17.07 5.23
CA ARG A 249 -24.92 -17.19 6.70
C ARG A 249 -23.74 -16.52 7.39
N LEU A 250 -22.68 -16.19 6.66
CA LEU A 250 -21.53 -15.47 7.20
C LEU A 250 -21.84 -13.97 7.34
N PRO A 251 -21.36 -13.30 8.41
CA PRO A 251 -21.58 -11.88 8.64
C PRO A 251 -20.71 -10.97 7.73
N ILE A 252 -20.42 -11.39 6.49
CA ILE A 252 -19.60 -10.65 5.52
C ILE A 252 -20.14 -9.24 5.24
N PRO A 253 -21.45 -9.03 5.00
CA PRO A 253 -21.98 -7.68 4.76
C PRO A 253 -21.70 -6.73 5.91
N GLU A 254 -21.54 -7.23 7.13
CA GLU A 254 -21.30 -6.39 8.29
C GLU A 254 -19.85 -5.92 8.41
N LEU A 255 -18.92 -6.57 7.70
CA LEU A 255 -17.52 -6.17 7.58
C LEU A 255 -17.30 -5.02 6.59
N VAL A 256 -18.32 -4.72 5.78
CA VAL A 256 -18.30 -3.67 4.75
C VAL A 256 -18.97 -2.39 5.30
N PRO A 257 -18.52 -1.19 4.89
CA PRO A 257 -19.19 0.08 5.19
C PRO A 257 -20.72 0.05 4.99
N ARG A 258 -21.47 0.77 5.84
CA ARG A 258 -22.93 0.71 5.93
C ARG A 258 -23.64 0.96 4.59
N ASP A 259 -23.12 1.88 3.81
CA ASP A 259 -23.56 2.28 2.47
C ASP A 259 -23.48 1.14 1.43
N ARG A 260 -22.54 0.20 1.58
CA ARG A 260 -22.29 -0.90 0.63
C ARG A 260 -22.86 -2.26 1.08
N ARG A 261 -23.53 -2.31 2.24
CA ARG A 261 -24.02 -3.59 2.80
C ARG A 261 -25.10 -4.23 1.95
N SER A 262 -26.02 -3.43 1.41
CA SER A 262 -27.10 -3.91 0.53
C SER A 262 -26.53 -4.49 -0.77
N GLU A 263 -25.56 -3.81 -1.37
CA GLU A 263 -24.86 -4.29 -2.56
C GLU A 263 -24.08 -5.58 -2.27
N THR A 264 -23.38 -5.64 -1.14
CA THR A 264 -22.63 -6.83 -0.72
C THR A 264 -23.56 -8.03 -0.49
N ARG A 265 -24.72 -7.83 0.17
CA ARG A 265 -25.75 -8.87 0.33
C ARG A 265 -26.22 -9.38 -1.03
N ARG A 266 -26.58 -8.48 -1.95
CA ARG A 266 -27.03 -8.85 -3.30
C ARG A 266 -25.97 -9.66 -4.05
N ARG A 267 -24.69 -9.29 -3.95
CA ARG A 267 -23.59 -10.04 -4.57
C ARG A 267 -23.42 -11.43 -3.94
N ILE A 268 -23.51 -11.54 -2.61
CA ILE A 268 -23.45 -12.83 -1.90
C ILE A 268 -24.61 -13.72 -2.31
N ASP A 269 -25.83 -13.19 -2.34
CA ASP A 269 -27.02 -13.94 -2.75
C ASP A 269 -26.93 -14.40 -4.20
N TRP A 270 -26.36 -13.57 -5.07
CA TRP A 270 -26.10 -13.93 -6.47
C TRP A 270 -25.07 -15.04 -6.61
N VAL A 271 -23.92 -14.94 -5.91
CA VAL A 271 -22.90 -16.01 -5.90
C VAL A 271 -23.48 -17.30 -5.35
N ALA A 272 -24.17 -17.25 -4.21
CA ALA A 272 -24.78 -18.41 -3.59
C ALA A 272 -25.80 -19.08 -4.53
N SER A 273 -26.71 -18.30 -5.12
CA SER A 273 -27.70 -18.81 -6.08
C SER A 273 -27.02 -19.46 -7.28
N ARG A 274 -25.98 -18.83 -7.83
CA ARG A 274 -25.24 -19.36 -8.98
C ARG A 274 -24.48 -20.64 -8.62
N SER A 275 -23.89 -20.71 -7.43
CA SER A 275 -23.23 -21.93 -6.93
C SER A 275 -24.22 -23.10 -6.75
N ILE A 276 -25.45 -22.86 -6.27
CA ILE A 276 -26.49 -23.91 -6.20
C ILE A 276 -26.80 -24.46 -7.58
N TRP A 277 -27.10 -23.56 -8.53
CA TRP A 277 -27.47 -23.96 -9.89
C TRP A 277 -26.31 -24.66 -10.58
N SER A 278 -25.10 -24.11 -10.54
CA SER A 278 -23.91 -24.74 -11.12
C SER A 278 -23.63 -26.11 -10.51
N GLY A 279 -23.70 -26.27 -9.19
CA GLY A 279 -23.51 -27.56 -8.54
C GLY A 279 -24.59 -28.58 -8.93
N THR A 280 -25.85 -28.14 -9.04
CA THR A 280 -26.97 -29.00 -9.45
C THR A 280 -26.84 -29.44 -10.91
N PHE A 281 -26.51 -28.52 -11.82
CA PHE A 281 -26.26 -28.86 -13.23
C PHE A 281 -25.06 -29.78 -13.40
N LEU A 282 -23.98 -29.58 -12.63
CA LEU A 282 -22.82 -30.47 -12.63
C LEU A 282 -23.19 -31.88 -12.13
N LEU A 283 -23.97 -31.97 -11.04
CA LEU A 283 -24.44 -33.26 -10.52
C LEU A 283 -25.31 -33.99 -11.56
N ILE A 284 -26.33 -33.32 -12.11
CA ILE A 284 -27.21 -33.90 -13.13
C ILE A 284 -26.41 -34.30 -14.37
N GLY A 285 -25.52 -33.43 -14.86
CA GLY A 285 -24.65 -33.71 -16.00
C GLY A 285 -23.76 -34.93 -15.75
N SER A 286 -23.17 -35.04 -14.56
CA SER A 286 -22.34 -36.20 -14.19
C SER A 286 -23.12 -37.51 -14.11
N ILE A 287 -24.38 -37.48 -13.63
CA ILE A 287 -25.26 -38.65 -13.58
C ILE A 287 -25.65 -39.06 -15.00
N VAL A 288 -26.02 -38.10 -15.86
CA VAL A 288 -26.36 -38.37 -17.27
C VAL A 288 -25.18 -39.00 -18.00
N VAL A 289 -23.98 -38.41 -17.89
CA VAL A 289 -22.75 -38.98 -18.46
C VAL A 289 -22.46 -40.37 -17.88
N GLY A 290 -22.63 -40.58 -16.57
CA GLY A 290 -22.47 -41.89 -15.92
C GLY A 290 -23.43 -42.95 -16.47
N ILE A 291 -24.70 -42.60 -16.67
CA ILE A 291 -25.72 -43.51 -17.22
C ILE A 291 -25.41 -43.88 -18.67
N PHE A 292 -24.81 -42.99 -19.46
CA PHE A 292 -24.43 -43.28 -20.84
C PHE A 292 -23.10 -44.04 -20.98
N THR A 293 -22.20 -43.92 -20.00
CA THR A 293 -20.86 -44.54 -20.03
C THR A 293 -20.82 -45.95 -19.41
N VAL A 294 -21.64 -46.23 -18.39
CA VAL A 294 -21.73 -47.57 -17.76
C VAL A 294 -22.20 -48.68 -18.73
N PRO A 295 -23.18 -48.46 -19.62
CA PRO A 295 -23.59 -49.45 -20.61
C PRO A 295 -22.59 -49.64 -21.75
N ALA A 296 -21.78 -48.63 -22.08
CA ALA A 296 -20.79 -48.69 -23.17
C ALA A 296 -19.59 -49.59 -22.87
N GLN A 297 -19.34 -49.91 -21.59
CA GLN A 297 -18.33 -50.89 -21.16
C GLN A 297 -18.81 -52.34 -21.24
N ASN A 298 -20.12 -52.57 -21.41
CA ASN A 298 -20.66 -53.87 -21.76
C ASN A 298 -20.78 -53.90 -23.29
N GLU A 299 -20.17 -54.88 -23.95
CA GLU A 299 -19.84 -54.95 -25.39
C GLU A 299 -21.01 -54.77 -26.42
N ASP A 300 -22.22 -54.41 -25.99
CA ASP A 300 -23.45 -54.43 -26.80
C ASP A 300 -23.87 -53.08 -27.43
N LEU A 301 -23.11 -51.99 -27.26
CA LEU A 301 -23.53 -50.66 -27.72
C LEU A 301 -22.45 -49.90 -28.51
N GLN A 302 -22.10 -50.39 -29.70
CA GLN A 302 -21.33 -49.66 -30.74
C GLN A 302 -21.94 -48.29 -31.11
N TYR A 303 -23.20 -48.01 -30.76
CA TYR A 303 -23.90 -46.77 -31.11
C TYR A 303 -23.48 -45.55 -30.27
N VAL A 304 -22.78 -45.74 -29.14
CA VAL A 304 -22.41 -44.65 -28.22
C VAL A 304 -21.03 -44.05 -28.56
N GLU A 305 -20.10 -44.84 -29.11
CA GLU A 305 -18.77 -44.37 -29.54
C GLU A 305 -18.84 -43.32 -30.67
N ASP A 306 -19.87 -43.39 -31.52
CA ASP A 306 -20.05 -42.45 -32.63
C ASP A 306 -20.62 -41.08 -32.20
N VAL A 307 -21.30 -40.99 -31.06
CA VAL A 307 -22.04 -39.79 -30.63
C VAL A 307 -21.24 -38.94 -29.63
N VAL A 308 -20.39 -39.56 -28.81
CA VAL A 308 -19.54 -38.84 -27.87
C VAL A 308 -18.10 -39.34 -27.99
N PRO A 309 -17.18 -38.56 -28.58
CA PRO A 309 -15.80 -38.97 -28.75
C PRO A 309 -15.18 -39.27 -27.38
N VAL A 310 -14.90 -40.55 -27.11
CA VAL A 310 -14.23 -41.01 -25.88
C VAL A 310 -12.89 -40.28 -25.70
N SER A 311 -12.25 -39.91 -26.81
CA SER A 311 -11.04 -39.09 -26.85
C SER A 311 -11.18 -37.72 -26.17
N LEU A 312 -12.36 -37.08 -26.17
CA LEU A 312 -12.57 -35.81 -25.45
C LEU A 312 -12.61 -36.00 -23.93
N PHE A 313 -13.10 -37.16 -23.46
CA PHE A 313 -13.10 -37.48 -22.03
C PHE A 313 -11.69 -37.77 -21.52
N GLU A 314 -10.91 -38.58 -22.24
CA GLU A 314 -9.53 -38.87 -21.87
C GLU A 314 -8.63 -37.62 -21.99
N THR A 315 -8.81 -36.80 -23.03
CA THR A 315 -7.96 -35.62 -23.24
C THR A 315 -8.19 -34.51 -22.21
N TYR A 316 -9.44 -34.31 -21.75
CA TYR A 316 -9.78 -33.15 -20.91
C TYR A 316 -10.28 -33.51 -19.52
N LEU A 317 -11.02 -34.61 -19.35
CA LEU A 317 -11.60 -34.97 -18.05
C LEU A 317 -10.57 -35.66 -17.15
N GLU A 318 -9.75 -36.55 -17.71
CA GLU A 318 -8.75 -37.29 -16.94
C GLU A 318 -7.70 -36.37 -16.30
N PRO A 319 -7.06 -35.41 -17.00
CA PRO A 319 -6.08 -34.52 -16.37
C PRO A 319 -6.68 -33.66 -15.26
N VAL A 320 -7.95 -33.25 -15.39
CA VAL A 320 -8.63 -32.40 -14.43
C VAL A 320 -9.08 -33.19 -13.20
N THR A 321 -9.68 -34.37 -13.41
CA THR A 321 -10.19 -35.21 -12.31
C THR A 321 -9.05 -35.87 -11.55
N MET A 322 -7.96 -36.27 -12.22
CA MET A 322 -6.76 -36.81 -11.58
C MET A 322 -5.84 -35.75 -10.97
N ALA A 323 -6.08 -34.46 -11.20
CA ALA A 323 -5.24 -33.41 -10.63
C ALA A 323 -5.40 -33.34 -9.10
N THR A 324 -4.45 -33.94 -8.37
CA THR A 324 -4.28 -33.85 -6.92
C THR A 324 -4.38 -32.40 -6.43
N GLU A 325 -3.81 -31.46 -7.20
CA GLU A 325 -3.74 -30.05 -6.85
C GLU A 325 -5.13 -29.40 -6.77
N LEU A 326 -6.00 -29.69 -7.75
CA LEU A 326 -7.38 -29.20 -7.75
C LEU A 326 -8.16 -29.80 -6.60
N ARG A 327 -7.90 -31.06 -6.25
CA ARG A 327 -8.53 -31.73 -5.11
C ARG A 327 -8.11 -31.10 -3.78
N ILE A 328 -6.82 -30.80 -3.62
CA ILE A 328 -6.29 -30.07 -2.46
C ILE A 328 -6.95 -28.69 -2.35
N VAL A 329 -7.06 -27.95 -3.46
CA VAL A 329 -7.70 -26.63 -3.48
C VAL A 329 -9.19 -26.72 -3.09
N LEU A 330 -9.92 -27.72 -3.61
CA LEU A 330 -11.32 -27.95 -3.26
C LEU A 330 -11.48 -28.31 -1.78
N LEU A 331 -10.65 -29.21 -1.27
CA LEU A 331 -10.65 -29.62 0.15
C LEU A 331 -10.27 -28.45 1.07
N ALA A 332 -9.25 -27.67 0.72
CA ALA A 332 -8.86 -26.48 1.45
C ALA A 332 -9.99 -25.43 1.44
N GLY A 333 -10.65 -25.21 0.30
CA GLY A 333 -11.81 -24.32 0.18
C GLY A 333 -12.97 -24.77 1.08
N ILE A 334 -13.28 -26.07 1.09
CA ILE A 334 -14.27 -26.68 1.99
C ILE A 334 -13.87 -26.47 3.45
N GLY A 335 -12.62 -26.76 3.81
CA GLY A 335 -12.09 -26.58 5.16
C GLY A 335 -12.18 -25.13 5.63
N VAL A 336 -11.79 -24.17 4.79
CA VAL A 336 -11.85 -22.73 5.08
C VAL A 336 -13.29 -22.27 5.26
N LEU A 337 -14.22 -22.64 4.37
CA LEU A 337 -15.63 -22.28 4.49
C LEU A 337 -16.25 -22.87 5.75
N THR A 338 -15.99 -24.15 6.04
CA THR A 338 -16.50 -24.83 7.23
C THR A 338 -15.95 -24.20 8.51
N THR A 339 -14.65 -23.91 8.53
CA THR A 339 -14.00 -23.22 9.66
C THR A 339 -14.56 -21.81 9.84
N ALA A 340 -14.72 -21.04 8.76
CA ALA A 340 -15.32 -19.72 8.81
C ALA A 340 -16.76 -19.75 9.35
N TYR A 341 -17.54 -20.77 8.95
CA TYR A 341 -18.88 -20.99 9.47
C TYR A 341 -18.88 -21.33 10.95
N LEU A 342 -18.05 -22.28 11.38
CA LEU A 342 -17.91 -22.66 12.79
C LEU A 342 -17.48 -21.46 13.64
N LEU A 343 -16.46 -20.72 13.19
CA LEU A 343 -16.01 -19.48 13.83
C LEU A 343 -17.15 -18.45 13.90
N SER A 344 -17.92 -18.27 12.83
CA SER A 344 -19.04 -17.31 12.83
C SER A 344 -20.13 -17.65 13.86
N ARG A 345 -20.22 -18.92 14.27
CA ARG A 345 -21.21 -19.42 15.23
C ARG A 345 -20.73 -19.40 16.68
N LEU A 346 -19.44 -19.24 16.95
CA LEU A 346 -18.95 -19.22 18.33
C LEU A 346 -19.35 -17.89 19.01
N PRO A 347 -20.16 -17.93 20.08
CA PRO A 347 -20.66 -16.71 20.74
C PRO A 347 -19.54 -15.85 21.34
N GLY A 348 -18.37 -16.44 21.66
CA GLY A 348 -17.19 -15.73 22.13
C GLY A 348 -16.51 -14.84 21.07
N LEU A 349 -16.70 -15.13 19.78
CA LEU A 349 -16.09 -14.36 18.70
C LEU A 349 -16.75 -12.98 18.50
N HIS A 350 -17.94 -12.74 19.03
CA HIS A 350 -18.53 -11.40 19.08
C HIS A 350 -17.71 -10.42 19.92
N ARG A 351 -17.07 -10.89 21.01
CA ARG A 351 -16.13 -10.07 21.79
C ARG A 351 -14.82 -9.86 21.03
N LEU A 352 -14.34 -10.90 20.35
CA LEU A 352 -13.12 -10.85 19.55
C LEU A 352 -13.28 -10.07 18.24
N ARG A 353 -14.51 -9.83 17.75
CA ARG A 353 -14.79 -8.97 16.59
C ARG A 353 -14.26 -7.55 16.77
N TYR A 354 -14.18 -7.09 18.03
CA TYR A 354 -13.60 -5.81 18.40
C TYR A 354 -12.13 -5.91 18.80
N SER A 355 -11.57 -7.13 18.89
CA SER A 355 -10.15 -7.32 19.20
C SER A 355 -9.28 -6.76 18.09
N THR A 356 -8.20 -6.10 18.49
CA THR A 356 -7.22 -5.53 17.59
C THR A 356 -6.58 -6.61 16.71
N THR A 357 -6.43 -7.84 17.23
CA THR A 357 -5.84 -9.01 16.56
C THR A 357 -6.67 -9.50 15.37
N LEU A 358 -7.99 -9.60 15.48
CA LEU A 358 -8.84 -10.06 14.35
C LEU A 358 -8.79 -9.09 13.15
N ARG A 359 -8.50 -7.81 13.37
CA ARG A 359 -8.32 -6.84 12.27
C ARG A 359 -7.10 -7.14 11.41
N TRP A 360 -6.15 -7.95 11.91
CA TRP A 360 -4.92 -8.32 11.20
C TRP A 360 -5.01 -9.68 10.50
N VAL A 361 -5.98 -10.53 10.84
CA VAL A 361 -6.18 -11.82 10.15
C VAL A 361 -6.20 -11.72 8.62
N PRO A 362 -6.89 -10.73 8.00
CA PRO A 362 -6.90 -10.61 6.54
C PRO A 362 -5.54 -10.35 5.91
N VAL A 363 -4.55 -9.87 6.68
CA VAL A 363 -3.19 -9.64 6.20
C VAL A 363 -2.46 -10.94 5.90
N PHE A 364 -2.84 -12.05 6.51
CA PHE A 364 -2.21 -13.34 6.22
C PHE A 364 -2.73 -13.98 4.93
N ILE A 365 -3.79 -13.45 4.32
CA ILE A 365 -4.43 -14.06 3.14
C ILE A 365 -3.45 -14.18 1.97
N GLY A 366 -2.67 -13.14 1.66
CA GLY A 366 -1.69 -13.20 0.58
C GLY A 366 -0.57 -14.19 0.89
N GLY A 367 -0.09 -14.22 2.14
CA GLY A 367 0.93 -15.17 2.57
C GLY A 367 0.46 -16.61 2.46
N VAL A 368 -0.72 -16.92 3.01
CA VAL A 368 -1.33 -18.26 2.94
C VAL A 368 -1.62 -18.67 1.49
N PHE A 369 -2.09 -17.74 0.65
CA PHE A 369 -2.34 -18.03 -0.75
C PHE A 369 -1.05 -18.41 -1.49
N VAL A 370 0.04 -17.66 -1.29
CA VAL A 370 1.35 -17.97 -1.87
C VAL A 370 1.89 -19.28 -1.36
N THR A 371 1.84 -19.47 -0.04
CA THR A 371 2.25 -20.71 0.60
C THR A 371 1.55 -21.91 -0.05
N ALA A 372 0.22 -21.85 -0.19
CA ALA A 372 -0.54 -22.90 -0.86
C ALA A 372 -0.09 -23.08 -2.32
N LEU A 373 0.10 -22.00 -3.06
CA LEU A 373 0.55 -22.04 -4.45
C LEU A 373 1.97 -22.63 -4.59
N VAL A 374 2.88 -22.34 -3.68
CA VAL A 374 4.25 -22.85 -3.69
C VAL A 374 4.26 -24.33 -3.31
N THR A 375 3.60 -24.71 -2.21
CA THR A 375 3.54 -26.12 -1.77
C THR A 375 2.88 -27.03 -2.80
N VAL A 376 1.81 -26.55 -3.44
CA VAL A 376 1.02 -27.35 -4.39
C VAL A 376 1.56 -27.22 -5.82
N GLY A 377 1.97 -26.03 -6.23
CA GLY A 377 2.38 -25.72 -7.60
C GLY A 377 3.85 -25.99 -7.91
N TYR A 378 4.75 -25.80 -6.95
CA TYR A 378 6.19 -25.96 -7.19
C TYR A 378 6.56 -27.37 -7.71
N PRO A 379 6.03 -28.48 -7.18
CA PRO A 379 6.35 -29.81 -7.72
C PRO A 379 6.06 -29.94 -9.21
N ARG A 380 4.96 -29.35 -9.71
CA ARG A 380 4.65 -29.40 -11.15
C ARG A 380 5.55 -28.52 -11.99
N VAL A 381 5.83 -27.32 -11.49
CA VAL A 381 6.79 -26.40 -12.13
C VAL A 381 8.15 -27.08 -12.19
N PHE A 382 8.55 -27.78 -11.13
CA PHE A 382 9.77 -28.56 -11.12
C PHE A 382 9.76 -29.65 -12.20
N GLU A 383 8.78 -30.54 -12.21
CA GLU A 383 8.74 -31.67 -13.15
C GLU A 383 8.65 -31.25 -14.62
N HIS A 384 7.84 -30.24 -14.95
CA HIS A 384 7.55 -29.89 -16.35
C HIS A 384 8.47 -28.81 -16.92
N TRP A 385 9.06 -27.97 -16.08
CA TRP A 385 9.81 -26.79 -16.53
C TRP A 385 11.25 -26.80 -16.00
N VAL A 386 11.44 -26.99 -14.69
CA VAL A 386 12.79 -26.88 -14.10
C VAL A 386 13.63 -28.11 -14.38
N ARG A 387 13.11 -29.32 -14.15
CA ARG A 387 13.83 -30.58 -14.34
C ARG A 387 14.33 -30.73 -15.78
N PRO A 388 13.49 -30.57 -16.82
CA PRO A 388 13.96 -30.72 -18.20
C PRO A 388 15.05 -29.72 -18.56
N GLU A 389 14.91 -28.46 -18.12
CA GLU A 389 15.89 -27.41 -18.39
C GLU A 389 17.22 -27.69 -17.67
N VAL A 390 17.17 -28.08 -16.40
CA VAL A 390 18.36 -28.43 -15.61
C VAL A 390 19.03 -29.68 -16.19
N GLU A 391 18.27 -30.70 -16.59
CA GLU A 391 18.80 -31.90 -17.23
C GLU A 391 19.44 -31.59 -18.60
N GLN A 392 18.86 -30.65 -19.36
CA GLN A 392 19.44 -30.18 -20.61
C GLN A 392 20.75 -29.42 -20.36
N SER A 393 20.79 -28.45 -19.43
CA SER A 393 22.02 -27.72 -19.10
C SER A 393 23.10 -28.63 -18.50
N ILE A 394 22.72 -29.71 -17.78
CA ILE A 394 23.66 -30.76 -17.35
C ILE A 394 24.25 -31.49 -18.56
N ALA A 395 23.44 -31.82 -19.56
CA ALA A 395 23.90 -32.48 -20.78
C ALA A 395 24.84 -31.58 -21.60
N GLU A 396 24.63 -30.26 -21.55
CA GLU A 396 25.46 -29.24 -22.19
C GLU A 396 26.73 -28.89 -21.39
N GLN A 397 26.94 -29.50 -20.21
CA GLN A 397 28.04 -29.22 -19.29
C GLN A 397 28.14 -27.73 -18.89
N GLU A 398 27.01 -27.04 -18.85
CA GLU A 398 26.95 -25.66 -18.40
C GLU A 398 27.24 -25.61 -16.90
N THR A 399 27.96 -24.59 -16.43
CA THR A 399 28.19 -24.35 -14.99
C THR A 399 27.37 -23.14 -14.55
N VAL A 400 26.73 -23.24 -13.37
CA VAL A 400 26.01 -22.12 -12.77
C VAL A 400 26.91 -21.50 -11.71
N PHE A 401 27.36 -20.28 -11.97
CA PHE A 401 28.03 -19.48 -10.96
C PHE A 401 27.00 -18.90 -10.00
N LEU A 402 27.10 -19.24 -8.71
CA LEU A 402 26.31 -18.61 -7.66
C LEU A 402 27.13 -17.48 -7.01
N PRO A 403 26.83 -16.20 -7.29
CA PRO A 403 27.67 -15.08 -6.86
C PRO A 403 27.84 -14.95 -5.34
N ILE A 404 26.92 -15.55 -4.57
CA ILE A 404 26.90 -15.45 -3.10
C ILE A 404 27.83 -16.49 -2.46
N LEU A 405 28.05 -17.63 -3.12
CA LEU A 405 28.89 -18.71 -2.60
C LEU A 405 30.32 -18.66 -3.16
N GLU A 406 30.57 -17.80 -4.15
CA GLU A 406 31.84 -17.72 -4.88
C GLU A 406 32.32 -19.09 -5.40
N GLU A 407 31.38 -20.02 -5.58
CA GLU A 407 31.63 -21.42 -5.87
C GLU A 407 30.88 -21.80 -7.16
N GLU A 408 31.59 -22.48 -8.06
CA GLU A 408 31.00 -23.09 -9.25
C GLU A 408 30.33 -24.40 -8.82
N LEU A 409 29.02 -24.37 -8.67
CA LEU A 409 28.25 -25.58 -8.38
C LEU A 409 28.00 -26.34 -9.67
N GLN A 410 28.36 -27.62 -9.68
CA GLN A 410 28.00 -28.52 -10.77
C GLN A 410 26.48 -28.67 -10.77
N LEU A 411 25.83 -28.50 -11.93
CA LEU A 411 24.36 -28.58 -12.02
C LEU A 411 23.80 -29.93 -11.56
N GLN A 412 24.62 -30.98 -11.58
CA GLN A 412 24.29 -32.30 -11.07
C GLN A 412 23.96 -32.28 -9.57
N GLU A 413 24.60 -31.39 -8.81
CA GLU A 413 24.34 -31.19 -7.39
C GLU A 413 23.11 -30.30 -7.14
N LEU A 414 22.71 -29.47 -8.11
CA LEU A 414 21.54 -28.60 -8.01
C LEU A 414 20.22 -29.36 -8.17
N LEU A 415 20.18 -30.42 -8.98
CA LEU A 415 18.96 -31.19 -9.21
C LEU A 415 18.33 -31.77 -7.93
N PRO A 416 19.06 -32.46 -7.02
CA PRO A 416 18.49 -32.94 -5.76
C PRO A 416 18.11 -31.80 -4.82
N ILE A 417 18.84 -30.67 -4.86
CA ILE A 417 18.54 -29.48 -4.06
C ILE A 417 17.22 -28.83 -4.50
N LEU A 418 16.98 -28.73 -5.82
CA LEU A 418 15.76 -28.17 -6.40
C LEU A 418 14.59 -29.15 -6.39
N SER A 419 14.83 -30.45 -6.22
CA SER A 419 13.75 -31.43 -6.16
C SER A 419 12.84 -31.22 -4.93
N PRO A 420 11.52 -31.43 -5.04
CA PRO A 420 10.64 -31.43 -3.87
C PRO A 420 11.08 -32.52 -2.86
N PRO A 421 11.09 -32.23 -1.55
CA PRO A 421 10.54 -31.04 -0.89
C PRO A 421 11.50 -29.86 -0.74
N ASN A 422 12.81 -30.03 -0.97
CA ASN A 422 13.82 -28.99 -0.75
C ASN A 422 13.63 -27.77 -1.66
N GLY A 423 13.22 -27.99 -2.92
CA GLY A 423 12.87 -26.89 -3.81
C GLY A 423 11.69 -26.03 -3.33
N ILE A 424 10.74 -26.61 -2.58
CA ILE A 424 9.64 -25.85 -1.95
C ILE A 424 10.19 -24.92 -0.87
N ALA A 425 11.14 -25.41 -0.06
CA ALA A 425 11.81 -24.59 0.96
C ALA A 425 12.59 -23.44 0.31
N ILE A 426 13.36 -23.72 -0.74
CA ILE A 426 14.16 -22.73 -1.46
C ILE A 426 13.27 -21.69 -2.13
N ALA A 427 12.20 -22.11 -2.81
CA ALA A 427 11.23 -21.20 -3.41
C ALA A 427 10.56 -20.32 -2.33
N GLY A 428 10.17 -20.91 -1.20
CA GLY A 428 9.59 -20.19 -0.06
C GLY A 428 10.56 -19.18 0.57
N LEU A 429 11.82 -19.55 0.77
CA LEU A 429 12.89 -18.67 1.26
C LEU A 429 13.17 -17.54 0.26
N GLY A 430 13.24 -17.86 -1.04
CA GLY A 430 13.38 -16.89 -2.11
C GLY A 430 12.26 -15.86 -2.08
N ILE A 431 11.00 -16.30 -2.10
CA ILE A 431 9.83 -15.40 -2.05
C ILE A 431 9.82 -14.58 -0.75
N THR A 432 10.18 -15.19 0.40
CA THR A 432 10.31 -14.48 1.68
C THR A 432 11.37 -13.39 1.60
N GLY A 433 12.53 -13.67 1.02
CA GLY A 433 13.60 -12.71 0.80
C GLY A 433 13.16 -11.56 -0.11
N ILE A 434 12.40 -11.86 -1.17
CA ILE A 434 11.87 -10.87 -2.10
C ILE A 434 10.82 -9.96 -1.41
N VAL A 435 9.87 -10.54 -0.66
CA VAL A 435 8.93 -9.75 0.16
C VAL A 435 9.69 -8.94 1.20
N GLY A 436 10.78 -9.49 1.75
CA GLY A 436 11.72 -8.80 2.63
C GLY A 436 12.40 -7.59 1.97
N ALA A 437 12.76 -7.68 0.69
CA ALA A 437 13.30 -6.55 -0.07
C ALA A 437 12.26 -5.43 -0.24
N VAL A 438 11.01 -5.77 -0.55
CA VAL A 438 9.89 -4.80 -0.59
C VAL A 438 9.69 -4.15 0.78
N LEU A 439 9.75 -4.94 1.86
CA LEU A 439 9.72 -4.43 3.23
C LEU A 439 10.90 -3.48 3.50
N GLY A 440 12.10 -3.82 3.03
CA GLY A 440 13.28 -2.97 3.11
C GLY A 440 13.09 -1.61 2.42
N VAL A 441 12.49 -1.60 1.23
CA VAL A 441 12.12 -0.36 0.53
C VAL A 441 11.12 0.45 1.38
N PHE A 442 10.08 -0.18 1.91
CA PHE A 442 9.13 0.51 2.79
C PHE A 442 9.79 1.05 4.07
N LEU A 443 10.74 0.31 4.66
CA LEU A 443 11.49 0.74 5.83
C LEU A 443 12.37 1.94 5.52
N LEU A 444 13.08 1.92 4.39
CA LEU A 444 13.91 3.03 3.94
C LEU A 444 13.07 4.30 3.73
N LEU A 445 11.93 4.17 3.04
CA LEU A 445 11.00 5.27 2.81
C LEU A 445 10.40 5.81 4.10
N TRP A 446 10.05 4.91 5.02
CA TRP A 446 9.56 5.28 6.34
C TRP A 446 10.63 6.01 7.15
N LEU A 447 11.88 5.54 7.14
CA LEU A 447 13.01 6.16 7.81
C LEU A 447 13.26 7.57 7.25
N LEU A 448 13.25 7.71 5.92
CA LEU A 448 13.46 8.99 5.24
C LEU A 448 12.35 10.00 5.57
N GLY A 449 11.09 9.53 5.68
CA GLY A 449 9.97 10.33 6.16
C GLY A 449 10.07 10.68 7.65
N SER A 450 10.61 9.78 8.49
CA SER A 450 10.72 9.98 9.93
C SER A 450 11.67 11.13 10.31
N PHE A 451 12.68 11.40 9.48
CA PHE A 451 13.58 12.54 9.65
C PHE A 451 13.00 13.87 9.15
N GLN A 452 11.72 13.91 8.73
CA GLN A 452 11.07 15.08 8.13
C GLN A 452 11.83 15.67 6.93
N LEU A 453 12.68 14.86 6.28
CA LEU A 453 13.46 15.27 5.11
C LEU A 453 12.58 15.34 3.84
N LEU A 454 11.34 14.88 3.93
CA LEU A 454 10.43 14.69 2.82
C LEU A 454 9.14 15.50 3.05
N PRO A 455 8.75 16.41 2.14
CA PRO A 455 7.47 17.10 2.21
C PRO A 455 6.31 16.11 2.14
N ASP A 456 5.28 16.26 2.98
CA ASP A 456 4.20 15.27 3.15
C ASP A 456 3.52 14.83 1.83
N ARG A 457 3.48 15.69 0.80
CA ARG A 457 2.90 15.34 -0.52
C ARG A 457 3.84 15.42 -1.72
N GLY A 458 4.94 16.17 -1.64
CA GLY A 458 5.97 16.22 -2.69
C GLY A 458 6.90 15.00 -2.70
N ALA A 459 7.04 14.32 -1.56
CA ALA A 459 7.94 13.18 -1.37
C ALA A 459 7.87 12.06 -2.43
N PRO A 460 6.69 11.59 -2.87
CA PRO A 460 6.65 10.57 -3.90
C PRO A 460 7.26 10.98 -5.23
N GLY A 461 7.08 12.23 -5.64
CA GLY A 461 7.70 12.74 -6.86
C GLY A 461 9.21 12.90 -6.73
N THR A 462 9.68 13.36 -5.56
CA THR A 462 11.12 13.47 -5.30
C THR A 462 11.80 12.11 -5.31
N ILE A 463 11.17 11.08 -4.73
CA ILE A 463 11.67 9.70 -4.78
C ILE A 463 11.70 9.21 -6.23
N GLY A 464 10.62 9.45 -6.98
CA GLY A 464 10.53 9.06 -8.39
C GLY A 464 11.66 9.66 -9.23
N ALA A 465 11.89 10.96 -9.09
CA ALA A 465 12.95 11.67 -9.77
C ALA A 465 14.36 11.26 -9.29
N ALA A 466 14.57 11.10 -7.98
CA ALA A 466 15.85 10.65 -7.43
C ALA A 466 16.21 9.24 -7.94
N ALA A 467 15.21 8.35 -8.06
CA ALA A 467 15.40 7.04 -8.66
C ALA A 467 15.80 7.13 -10.14
N LEU A 468 15.20 8.03 -10.93
CA LEU A 468 15.63 8.26 -12.33
C LEU A 468 17.06 8.79 -12.42
N VAL A 469 17.45 9.73 -11.55
CA VAL A 469 18.84 10.21 -11.48
C VAL A 469 19.79 9.08 -11.09
N GLY A 470 19.46 8.28 -10.07
CA GLY A 470 20.25 7.12 -9.66
C GLY A 470 20.39 6.09 -10.78
N GLY A 471 19.29 5.73 -11.43
CA GLY A 471 19.28 4.83 -12.59
C GLY A 471 20.08 5.38 -13.76
N THR A 472 20.09 6.69 -13.95
CA THR A 472 20.92 7.36 -14.95
C THR A 472 22.42 7.27 -14.64
N ILE A 473 22.80 7.46 -13.38
CA ILE A 473 24.20 7.28 -12.93
C ILE A 473 24.63 5.82 -13.15
N ILE A 474 23.78 4.86 -12.76
CA ILE A 474 24.05 3.43 -12.95
C ILE A 474 24.16 3.09 -14.45
N ALA A 475 23.25 3.60 -15.29
CA ALA A 475 23.32 3.45 -16.73
C ALA A 475 24.62 4.03 -17.31
N ALA A 476 25.08 5.18 -16.81
CA ALA A 476 26.36 5.77 -17.22
C ALA A 476 27.54 4.87 -16.87
N THR A 477 27.55 4.24 -15.69
CA THR A 477 28.59 3.26 -15.31
C THR A 477 28.57 2.01 -16.20
N ALA A 478 27.42 1.69 -16.79
CA ALA A 478 27.27 0.61 -17.77
C ALA A 478 27.68 1.02 -19.20
N GLY A 479 28.18 2.25 -19.40
CA GLY A 479 28.55 2.76 -20.72
C GLY A 479 27.38 3.27 -21.56
N ALA A 480 26.24 3.59 -20.96
CA ALA A 480 25.12 4.19 -21.69
C ALA A 480 25.52 5.51 -22.37
N SER A 481 24.96 5.76 -23.54
CA SER A 481 25.27 6.96 -24.33
C SER A 481 24.92 8.26 -23.58
N THR A 482 25.62 9.35 -23.91
CA THR A 482 25.34 10.69 -23.38
C THR A 482 23.88 11.09 -23.56
N LEU A 483 23.22 10.64 -24.64
CA LEU A 483 21.80 10.92 -24.89
C LEU A 483 20.91 10.23 -23.85
N VAL A 484 21.20 8.97 -23.50
CA VAL A 484 20.46 8.23 -22.46
C VAL A 484 20.62 8.94 -21.11
N VAL A 485 21.84 9.33 -20.77
CA VAL A 485 22.14 9.98 -19.49
C VAL A 485 21.46 11.35 -19.41
N THR A 486 21.63 12.18 -20.42
CA THR A 486 21.02 13.53 -20.42
C THR A 486 19.50 13.47 -20.52
N GLY A 487 18.95 12.53 -21.29
CA GLY A 487 17.52 12.26 -21.37
C GLY A 487 16.92 11.79 -20.04
N GLY A 488 17.59 10.86 -19.34
CA GLY A 488 17.18 10.39 -18.03
C GLY A 488 17.15 11.51 -16.98
N VAL A 489 18.20 12.35 -16.93
CA VAL A 489 18.26 13.51 -16.04
C VAL A 489 17.18 14.55 -16.38
N ALA A 490 16.98 14.86 -17.67
CA ALA A 490 15.93 15.79 -18.08
C ALA A 490 14.53 15.30 -17.65
N CYS A 491 14.25 14.01 -17.83
CA CYS A 491 13.01 13.39 -17.38
C CYS A 491 12.86 13.46 -15.85
N ALA A 492 13.96 13.26 -15.11
CA ALA A 492 13.97 13.40 -13.66
C ALA A 492 13.64 14.82 -13.19
N ILE A 493 14.23 15.84 -13.84
CA ILE A 493 13.95 17.26 -13.54
C ILE A 493 12.47 17.58 -13.78
N VAL A 494 11.92 17.17 -14.93
CA VAL A 494 10.50 17.40 -15.26
C VAL A 494 9.59 16.69 -14.25
N SER A 495 9.89 15.43 -13.91
CA SER A 495 9.11 14.64 -12.96
C SER A 495 9.15 15.25 -11.56
N TRP A 496 10.34 15.67 -11.11
CA TRP A 496 10.57 16.33 -9.84
C TRP A 496 9.79 17.64 -9.75
N ASP A 497 9.93 18.50 -10.77
CA ASP A 497 9.33 19.82 -10.81
C ASP A 497 7.80 19.75 -10.83
N ALA A 498 7.25 18.94 -11.74
CA ALA A 498 5.81 18.73 -11.84
C ALA A 498 5.20 18.21 -10.53
N ALA A 499 5.93 17.35 -9.82
CA ALA A 499 5.45 16.79 -8.55
C ALA A 499 5.61 17.76 -7.38
N VAL A 500 6.77 18.40 -7.21
CA VAL A 500 7.01 19.30 -6.09
C VAL A 500 6.20 20.58 -6.24
N TYR A 501 6.33 21.25 -7.38
CA TYR A 501 5.60 22.50 -7.61
C TYR A 501 4.11 22.22 -7.75
N GLY A 502 3.73 21.27 -8.60
CA GLY A 502 2.33 21.02 -8.90
C GLY A 502 1.50 20.46 -7.74
N VAL A 503 2.07 19.58 -6.92
CA VAL A 503 1.33 18.99 -5.79
C VAL A 503 1.38 19.91 -4.56
N SER A 504 2.51 20.55 -4.28
CA SER A 504 2.64 21.39 -3.07
C SER A 504 1.93 22.74 -3.21
N VAL A 505 2.00 23.40 -4.38
CA VAL A 505 1.33 24.69 -4.61
C VAL A 505 -0.19 24.57 -4.55
N THR A 506 -0.74 23.46 -5.07
CA THR A 506 -2.18 23.17 -4.98
C THR A 506 -2.64 22.94 -3.54
N GLU A 507 -1.76 22.47 -2.66
CA GLU A 507 -2.06 22.27 -1.24
C GLU A 507 -2.02 23.57 -0.45
N GLU A 508 -0.98 24.38 -0.66
CA GLU A 508 -0.80 25.66 0.05
C GLU A 508 -1.85 26.70 -0.34
N LEU A 509 -2.24 26.76 -1.61
CA LEU A 509 -3.19 27.76 -2.12
C LEU A 509 -4.66 27.32 -2.02
N GLY A 510 -4.94 26.09 -1.60
CA GLY A 510 -6.28 25.55 -1.51
C GLY A 510 -6.86 25.07 -2.86
N ARG A 511 -7.84 24.17 -2.77
CA ARG A 511 -8.36 23.39 -3.91
C ARG A 511 -9.13 24.24 -4.95
N ASP A 512 -9.67 25.38 -4.52
CA ASP A 512 -10.51 26.28 -5.33
C ASP A 512 -9.70 27.35 -6.08
N THR A 513 -8.39 27.44 -5.81
CA THR A 513 -7.52 28.41 -6.46
C THR A 513 -7.09 27.87 -7.83
N ASP A 514 -7.24 28.67 -8.89
CA ASP A 514 -6.78 28.31 -10.25
C ASP A 514 -5.24 28.34 -10.31
N VAL A 515 -4.64 27.26 -9.82
CA VAL A 515 -3.20 27.01 -9.87
C VAL A 515 -2.78 26.30 -11.15
N GLY A 516 -3.71 26.01 -12.07
CA GLY A 516 -3.44 25.26 -13.29
C GLY A 516 -2.46 25.97 -14.21
N ARG A 517 -2.64 27.28 -14.43
CA ARG A 517 -1.77 28.07 -15.33
C ARG A 517 -0.33 28.23 -14.81
N PRO A 518 -0.11 28.67 -13.54
CA PRO A 518 1.25 28.76 -13.00
C PRO A 518 1.98 27.42 -13.05
N THR A 519 1.28 26.36 -12.67
CA THR A 519 1.87 25.02 -12.61
C THR A 519 2.26 24.48 -13.98
N LEU A 520 1.41 24.68 -14.98
CA LEU A 520 1.71 24.29 -16.36
C LEU A 520 2.88 25.11 -16.92
N SER A 521 2.94 26.41 -16.63
CA SER A 521 4.04 27.27 -17.07
C SER A 521 5.39 26.85 -16.47
N HIS A 522 5.42 26.45 -15.20
CA HIS A 522 6.64 26.00 -14.53
C HIS A 522 7.09 24.64 -15.07
N THR A 523 6.16 23.69 -15.20
CA THR A 523 6.44 22.37 -15.78
C THR A 523 6.93 22.46 -17.23
N LEU A 524 6.32 23.34 -18.03
CA LEU A 524 6.78 23.60 -19.40
C LEU A 524 8.18 24.24 -19.41
N GLY A 525 8.45 25.12 -18.46
CA GLY A 525 9.79 25.66 -18.21
C GLY A 525 10.80 24.55 -17.91
N ALA A 526 10.48 23.60 -17.03
CA ALA A 526 11.33 22.46 -16.72
C ALA A 526 11.57 21.56 -17.95
N VAL A 527 10.55 21.32 -18.78
CA VAL A 527 10.70 20.61 -20.06
C VAL A 527 11.65 21.35 -20.99
N LEU A 528 11.49 22.66 -21.14
CA LEU A 528 12.36 23.49 -21.98
C LEU A 528 13.81 23.46 -21.48
N VAL A 529 14.03 23.59 -20.17
CA VAL A 529 15.36 23.47 -19.55
C VAL A 529 15.96 22.10 -19.81
N GLY A 530 15.17 21.02 -19.72
CA GLY A 530 15.61 19.67 -20.06
C GLY A 530 16.03 19.53 -21.52
N VAL A 531 15.20 20.00 -22.47
CA VAL A 531 15.50 19.96 -23.92
C VAL A 531 16.74 20.78 -24.27
N VAL A 532 16.87 21.99 -23.72
CA VAL A 532 18.05 22.84 -23.91
C VAL A 532 19.30 22.18 -23.31
N GLY A 533 19.18 21.58 -22.12
CA GLY A 533 20.26 20.84 -21.48
C GLY A 533 20.74 19.66 -22.32
N ILE A 534 19.83 18.87 -22.90
CA ILE A 534 20.17 17.79 -23.85
C ILE A 534 20.90 18.37 -25.08
N GLY A 535 20.37 19.44 -25.67
CA GLY A 535 20.98 20.09 -26.83
C GLY A 535 22.40 20.60 -26.55
N ILE A 536 22.61 21.24 -25.41
CA ILE A 536 23.92 21.70 -24.94
C ILE A 536 24.84 20.51 -24.72
N ALA A 537 24.39 19.44 -24.05
CA ALA A 537 25.23 18.28 -23.79
C ALA A 537 25.67 17.57 -25.08
N LEU A 538 24.76 17.42 -26.05
CA LEU A 538 25.09 16.86 -27.36
C LEU A 538 26.04 17.77 -28.15
N GLY A 539 25.84 19.10 -28.09
CA GLY A 539 26.70 20.09 -28.74
C GLY A 539 28.10 20.16 -28.11
N LEU A 540 28.17 20.11 -26.78
CA LEU A 540 29.41 20.08 -26.02
C LEU A 540 30.18 18.78 -26.22
N ASN A 541 29.51 17.64 -26.42
CA ASN A 541 30.21 16.39 -26.70
C ASN A 541 30.95 16.47 -28.04
N ARG A 542 30.34 17.07 -29.06
CA ARG A 542 31.01 17.36 -30.34
C ARG A 542 32.14 18.38 -30.21
N LEU A 543 32.03 19.32 -29.27
CA LEU A 543 33.09 20.29 -28.98
C LEU A 543 34.22 19.69 -28.13
N ALA A 544 33.90 18.75 -27.24
CA ALA A 544 34.84 18.02 -26.39
C ALA A 544 35.62 16.96 -27.18
N GLU A 545 35.05 16.36 -28.22
CA GLU A 545 35.83 15.59 -29.20
C GLU A 545 36.93 16.43 -29.88
N ALA A 546 36.81 17.76 -29.88
CA ALA A 546 37.82 18.69 -30.38
C ALA A 546 38.79 19.22 -29.30
N ILE A 547 38.56 18.95 -28.00
CA ILE A 547 39.34 19.52 -26.88
C ILE A 547 39.69 18.41 -25.87
N THR A 548 40.98 18.22 -25.59
CA THR A 548 41.52 17.10 -24.79
C THR A 548 40.80 16.82 -23.45
N VAL A 549 40.69 15.52 -23.12
CA VAL A 549 39.95 14.88 -22.00
C VAL A 549 40.21 15.48 -20.61
N GLN A 550 41.38 16.08 -20.39
CA GLN A 550 41.79 16.66 -19.11
C GLN A 550 40.96 17.91 -18.70
N THR A 551 40.22 18.50 -19.65
CA THR A 551 39.43 19.72 -19.44
C THR A 551 38.02 19.44 -18.90
N GLY A 552 37.44 18.26 -19.18
CA GLY A 552 36.05 17.92 -18.85
C GLY A 552 35.79 17.74 -17.35
N VAL A 553 36.70 17.06 -16.65
CA VAL A 553 36.61 16.83 -15.18
C VAL A 553 36.68 18.16 -14.43
N THR A 554 37.57 19.06 -14.85
CA THR A 554 37.77 20.37 -14.25
C THR A 554 36.54 21.26 -14.43
N ILE A 555 35.89 21.22 -15.61
CA ILE A 555 34.65 21.95 -15.88
C ILE A 555 33.50 21.42 -15.02
N ALA A 556 33.35 20.09 -14.90
CA ALA A 556 32.31 19.48 -14.07
C ALA A 556 32.48 19.83 -12.58
N ILE A 557 33.71 19.71 -12.05
CA ILE A 557 34.02 20.10 -10.66
C ILE A 557 33.76 21.60 -10.44
N SER A 558 34.15 22.45 -11.39
CA SER A 558 33.94 23.91 -11.30
C SER A 558 32.45 24.27 -11.30
N LEU A 559 31.64 23.58 -12.10
CA LEU A 559 30.18 23.74 -12.13
C LEU A 559 29.53 23.28 -10.82
N ILE A 560 29.95 22.14 -10.27
CA ILE A 560 29.46 21.63 -8.99
C ILE A 560 29.78 22.62 -7.86
N VAL A 561 31.03 23.08 -7.78
CA VAL A 561 31.46 24.08 -6.79
C VAL A 561 30.67 25.39 -6.98
N GLY A 562 30.51 25.85 -8.22
CA GLY A 562 29.74 27.07 -8.52
C GLY A 562 28.27 26.97 -8.13
N LEU A 563 27.63 25.82 -8.37
CA LEU A 563 26.25 25.54 -7.94
C LEU A 563 26.15 25.49 -6.41
N LEU A 564 27.10 24.86 -5.73
CA LEU A 564 27.15 24.79 -4.27
C LEU A 564 27.28 26.19 -3.66
N VAL A 565 28.18 27.02 -4.18
CA VAL A 565 28.38 28.41 -3.76
C VAL A 565 27.11 29.23 -4.01
N SER A 566 26.47 29.07 -5.17
CA SER A 566 25.21 29.76 -5.50
C SER A 566 24.09 29.37 -4.56
N PHE A 567 23.94 28.08 -4.25
CA PHE A 567 22.95 27.58 -3.29
C PHE A 567 23.19 28.14 -1.89
N ILE A 568 24.44 28.12 -1.41
CA ILE A 568 24.81 28.71 -0.11
C ILE A 568 24.50 30.21 -0.09
N ALA A 569 24.81 30.94 -1.16
CA ALA A 569 24.56 32.37 -1.27
C ALA A 569 23.06 32.70 -1.27
N VAL A 570 22.24 31.93 -2.00
CA VAL A 570 20.78 32.08 -2.01
C VAL A 570 20.19 31.78 -0.63
N LYS A 571 20.62 30.69 0.02
CA LYS A 571 20.19 30.34 1.39
C LYS A 571 20.56 31.43 2.39
N ARG A 572 21.79 31.97 2.32
CA ARG A 572 22.22 33.10 3.15
C ARG A 572 21.38 34.35 2.92
N ARG A 573 21.08 34.70 1.66
CA ARG A 573 20.23 35.86 1.35
C ARG A 573 18.80 35.69 1.86
N ALA A 574 18.22 34.50 1.73
CA ALA A 574 16.87 34.21 2.21
C ALA A 574 16.79 34.34 3.74
N THR A 575 17.76 33.78 4.46
CA THR A 575 17.85 33.89 5.93
C THR A 575 18.13 35.33 6.39
N SER A 576 18.98 36.09 5.71
CA SER A 576 19.20 37.50 6.04
C SER A 576 17.94 38.35 5.88
N LYS A 577 17.16 38.15 4.80
CA LYS A 577 15.90 38.88 4.62
C LYS A 577 14.88 38.59 5.72
N ALA A 578 14.77 37.33 6.15
CA ALA A 578 13.86 36.95 7.24
C ALA A 578 14.22 37.66 8.57
N ILE A 579 15.51 37.79 8.88
CA ILE A 579 16.00 38.48 10.09
C ILE A 579 15.77 40.00 10.00
N THR A 580 15.97 40.60 8.83
CA THR A 580 15.73 42.04 8.65
C THR A 580 14.26 42.38 8.81
N THR A 581 13.36 41.60 8.20
CA THR A 581 11.91 41.84 8.31
C THR A 581 11.41 41.71 9.75
N ARG A 582 11.97 40.77 10.53
CA ARG A 582 11.65 40.60 11.97
C ARG A 582 12.19 41.73 12.85
N SER A 583 13.29 42.37 12.42
CA SER A 583 13.88 43.50 13.15
C SER A 583 13.17 44.83 12.89
N THR A 584 12.59 45.00 11.69
CA THR A 584 11.85 46.22 11.34
C THR A 584 10.46 46.27 12.00
N THR A 585 9.84 45.12 12.26
CA THR A 585 8.56 45.03 12.99
C THR A 585 8.72 45.11 14.52
N ALA A 586 9.93 44.90 15.05
CA ALA A 586 10.23 44.99 16.47
C ALA A 586 10.75 46.38 16.93
N SER A 587 10.56 47.43 16.12
CA SER A 587 10.95 48.79 16.54
C SER A 587 9.93 49.33 17.57
N PRO A 588 10.38 49.70 18.80
CA PRO A 588 9.48 50.17 19.84
C PRO A 588 8.93 51.54 19.45
N ARG A 589 7.63 51.59 19.17
CA ARG A 589 6.85 52.80 19.01
C ARG A 589 6.88 53.57 20.33
N THR A 590 7.84 54.47 20.46
CA THR A 590 7.90 55.45 21.54
C THR A 590 6.84 56.50 21.26
N THR A 591 5.90 56.61 22.19
CA THR A 591 4.79 57.55 22.20
C THR A 591 5.30 58.97 22.46
N ALA A 592 5.10 59.86 21.49
CA ALA A 592 4.89 61.27 21.72
C ALA A 592 3.59 61.68 21.02
N ALA A 593 2.74 62.38 21.77
CA ALA A 593 1.33 62.60 21.53
C ALA A 593 1.04 63.52 20.33
N THR A 594 -0.06 63.25 19.62
CA THR A 594 -1.09 64.26 19.30
C THR A 594 -2.36 63.60 18.76
N ASP A 595 -3.50 64.08 19.27
CA ASP A 595 -4.87 63.79 18.88
C ASP A 595 -5.16 64.04 17.39
N HIS A 596 -5.89 63.14 16.73
CA HIS A 596 -7.22 63.43 16.15
C HIS A 596 -7.76 62.28 15.27
N SER A 597 -9.02 61.93 15.56
CA SER A 597 -10.10 61.47 14.64
C SER A 597 -9.91 60.22 13.75
N VAL A 598 -10.57 59.14 14.19
CA VAL A 598 -11.60 58.37 13.47
C VAL A 598 -11.48 58.28 11.94
N SER A 599 -11.11 57.10 11.44
CA SER A 599 -11.81 56.45 10.31
C SER A 599 -11.48 54.96 10.28
N ALA A 600 -12.55 54.17 10.21
CA ALA A 600 -12.57 52.72 10.23
C ALA A 600 -12.18 52.10 8.87
N ALA A 601 -11.35 51.05 8.93
CA ALA A 601 -11.24 49.89 8.04
C ALA A 601 -10.08 49.05 8.65
N GLY A 602 -10.29 47.91 9.32
CA GLY A 602 -11.09 46.77 8.86
C GLY A 602 -10.19 45.86 8.02
N ASP A 603 -9.13 45.31 8.64
CA ASP A 603 -8.31 44.28 8.01
C ASP A 603 -7.95 43.21 9.07
N ASP A 604 -8.71 42.13 9.01
CA ASP A 604 -8.62 40.94 9.87
C ASP A 604 -7.35 40.15 9.52
N SER A 605 -6.23 40.51 10.14
CA SER A 605 -5.17 39.54 10.41
C SER A 605 -5.43 38.92 11.78
N VAL A 606 -6.26 37.89 11.81
CA VAL A 606 -6.39 37.01 12.98
C VAL A 606 -5.08 36.21 13.08
N ALA A 607 -4.03 36.86 13.57
CA ALA A 607 -2.90 36.15 14.15
C ALA A 607 -3.49 35.33 15.31
N THR A 608 -3.50 34.01 15.16
CA THR A 608 -4.02 33.15 16.21
C THR A 608 -3.26 33.45 17.49
N ALA A 609 -3.94 33.53 18.64
CA ALA A 609 -3.31 33.93 19.91
C ALA A 609 -2.02 33.13 20.25
N LYS A 610 -1.84 31.96 19.64
CA LYS A 610 -0.65 31.12 19.74
C LYS A 610 0.61 31.75 19.16
N ASP A 611 0.49 32.57 18.12
CA ASP A 611 1.64 33.19 17.44
C ASP A 611 2.05 34.54 18.06
N ALA A 612 1.33 35.00 19.09
CA ALA A 612 1.65 36.24 19.78
C ALA A 612 2.98 36.11 20.54
N THR A 613 3.87 37.09 20.39
CA THR A 613 5.18 37.07 21.06
C THR A 613 5.03 37.21 22.57
N VAL A 614 5.85 36.49 23.34
CA VAL A 614 5.87 36.58 24.82
C VAL A 614 6.30 37.97 25.27
N SER A 615 5.39 38.78 25.78
CA SER A 615 5.63 40.13 26.30
C SER A 615 4.77 40.36 27.55
N VAL A 616 5.07 41.46 28.26
CA VAL A 616 4.26 41.90 29.42
C VAL A 616 2.80 42.17 29.01
N ASP A 617 2.56 42.54 27.75
CA ASP A 617 1.21 42.80 27.24
C ASP A 617 0.42 41.51 26.95
N THR A 618 1.11 40.42 26.59
CA THR A 618 0.48 39.13 26.24
C THR A 618 0.38 38.18 27.43
N VAL A 619 1.28 38.31 28.40
CA VAL A 619 1.28 37.56 29.67
C VAL A 619 1.46 38.58 30.79
N PRO A 620 0.36 39.13 31.36
CA PRO A 620 0.39 40.26 32.29
C PRO A 620 1.19 40.05 33.58
N LEU A 621 1.55 38.78 33.86
CA LEU A 621 2.23 38.35 35.07
C LEU A 621 3.76 38.28 34.89
N LEU A 622 4.27 38.44 33.67
CA LEU A 622 5.71 38.51 33.41
C LEU A 622 6.21 39.93 33.53
N ASP A 623 7.34 40.12 34.22
CA ASP A 623 8.08 41.37 34.10
C ASP A 623 8.90 41.44 32.79
N VAL A 624 9.41 42.63 32.46
CA VAL A 624 10.20 42.85 31.23
C VAL A 624 11.50 42.04 31.20
N HIS A 625 12.07 41.73 32.37
CA HIS A 625 13.29 40.95 32.50
C HIS A 625 13.00 39.44 32.29
N GLU A 626 11.98 38.90 32.95
CA GLU A 626 11.53 37.52 32.85
C GLU A 626 11.06 37.18 31.43
N ALA A 627 10.28 38.05 30.79
CA ALA A 627 9.87 37.88 29.39
C ALA A 627 11.09 37.85 28.44
N ARG A 628 12.17 38.58 28.78
CA ARG A 628 13.42 38.55 28.02
C ARG A 628 14.20 37.27 28.27
N MET A 629 14.23 36.76 29.50
CA MET A 629 14.89 35.50 29.85
C MET A 629 14.20 34.30 29.20
N LEU A 630 12.86 34.27 29.20
CA LEU A 630 12.08 33.24 28.49
C LEU A 630 12.34 33.24 26.99
N ARG A 631 12.38 34.43 26.36
CA ARG A 631 12.76 34.53 24.93
C ARG A 631 14.20 34.10 24.67
N ALA A 632 15.13 34.47 25.55
CA ALA A 632 16.53 34.06 25.43
C ALA A 632 16.71 32.54 25.58
N ALA A 633 15.80 31.88 26.32
CA ALA A 633 15.73 30.43 26.47
C ALA A 633 14.97 29.72 25.33
N GLY A 634 14.46 30.45 24.33
CA GLY A 634 13.80 29.89 23.15
C GLY A 634 12.28 29.86 23.18
N PHE A 635 11.63 30.40 24.22
CA PHE A 635 10.18 30.54 24.30
C PHE A 635 9.75 31.88 23.69
N GLU A 636 9.68 31.96 22.36
CA GLU A 636 9.40 33.21 21.64
C GLU A 636 7.90 33.57 21.61
N THR A 637 7.03 32.57 21.64
CA THR A 637 5.57 32.71 21.44
C THR A 637 4.73 32.13 22.59
N ILE A 638 3.45 32.54 22.69
CA ILE A 638 2.50 31.90 23.63
C ILE A 638 2.41 30.40 23.34
N GLY A 639 2.42 29.99 22.07
CA GLY A 639 2.44 28.59 21.64
C GLY A 639 3.58 27.79 22.28
N ASP A 640 4.78 28.36 22.31
CA ASP A 640 5.96 27.74 22.94
C ASP A 640 5.76 27.57 24.45
N LEU A 641 5.17 28.56 25.12
CA LEU A 641 4.82 28.47 26.55
C LEU A 641 3.72 27.43 26.82
N GLN A 642 2.77 27.20 25.91
CA GLN A 642 1.76 26.14 26.09
C GLN A 642 2.32 24.74 25.86
N ALA A 643 3.36 24.63 25.04
CA ALA A 643 4.04 23.36 24.74
C ALA A 643 5.12 23.01 25.78
N ALA A 644 5.66 24.02 26.47
CA ALA A 644 6.69 23.86 27.48
C ALA A 644 6.18 23.10 28.72
N SER A 645 6.99 22.17 29.20
CA SER A 645 6.79 21.53 30.49
C SER A 645 7.22 22.45 31.64
N GLN A 646 6.62 22.27 32.82
CA GLN A 646 6.99 23.04 34.01
C GLN A 646 8.50 22.99 34.30
N SER A 647 9.13 21.82 34.16
CA SER A 647 10.56 21.65 34.35
C SER A 647 11.43 22.41 33.35
N GLU A 648 10.93 22.66 32.13
CA GLU A 648 11.66 23.44 31.12
C GLU A 648 11.59 24.94 31.42
N LEU A 649 10.47 25.41 31.98
CA LEU A 649 10.31 26.80 32.40
C LEU A 649 11.10 27.10 33.69
N GLU A 650 11.11 26.18 34.66
CA GLU A 650 11.92 26.28 35.89
C GLU A 650 13.43 26.26 35.61
N ALA A 651 13.86 25.65 34.50
CA ALA A 651 15.27 25.65 34.10
C ALA A 651 15.75 27.02 33.57
N VAL A 652 14.85 27.97 33.30
CA VAL A 652 15.20 29.29 32.79
C VAL A 652 15.74 30.16 33.93
N THR A 653 17.05 30.36 33.94
CA THR A 653 17.73 31.16 34.96
C THR A 653 17.16 32.58 34.98
N GLY A 654 16.66 33.04 36.13
CA GLY A 654 16.11 34.39 36.29
C GLY A 654 14.59 34.50 36.15
N VAL A 655 13.87 33.39 35.99
CA VAL A 655 12.40 33.32 36.15
C VAL A 655 12.11 32.65 37.48
N SER A 656 11.27 33.26 38.32
CA SER A 656 10.95 32.68 39.63
C SER A 656 9.96 31.52 39.51
N ASP A 657 10.03 30.54 40.43
CA ASP A 657 9.08 29.42 40.47
C ASP A 657 7.61 29.89 40.59
N GLU A 658 7.38 31.02 41.28
CA GLU A 658 6.07 31.65 41.40
C GLU A 658 5.58 32.20 40.05
N THR A 659 6.48 32.82 39.28
CA THR A 659 6.21 33.29 37.92
C THR A 659 5.91 32.12 36.98
N VAL A 660 6.66 31.02 37.07
CA VAL A 660 6.41 29.82 36.25
C VAL A 660 5.02 29.24 36.52
N ALA A 661 4.65 29.09 37.80
CA ALA A 661 3.32 28.60 38.17
C ALA A 661 2.20 29.52 37.67
N ALA A 662 2.41 30.84 37.75
CA ALA A 662 1.48 31.86 37.28
C ALA A 662 1.30 31.84 35.75
N VAL A 663 2.39 31.68 34.99
CA VAL A 663 2.38 31.58 33.51
C VAL A 663 1.64 30.32 33.06
N ILE A 664 1.90 29.17 33.68
CA ILE A 664 1.21 27.91 33.35
C ILE A 664 -0.29 28.04 33.61
N ALA A 665 -0.69 28.63 34.74
CA ALA A 665 -2.10 28.85 35.07
C ALA A 665 -2.78 29.81 34.07
N ALA A 666 -2.13 30.91 33.70
CA ALA A 666 -2.67 31.88 32.74
C ALA A 666 -2.79 31.30 31.32
N VAL A 667 -1.82 30.49 30.91
CA VAL A 667 -1.82 29.80 29.61
C VAL A 667 -2.90 28.72 29.53
N ALA A 668 -3.15 28.01 30.63
CA ALA A 668 -4.25 27.05 30.74
C ALA A 668 -5.62 27.74 30.66
N ASP A 669 -5.83 28.85 31.38
CA ASP A 669 -7.10 29.62 31.33
C ASP A 669 -7.35 30.23 29.94
N GLY A 670 -6.29 30.65 29.24
CA GLY A 670 -6.38 31.14 27.86
C GLY A 670 -6.70 30.05 26.82
N LYS A 671 -6.42 28.78 27.13
CA LYS A 671 -6.78 27.64 26.28
C LYS A 671 -8.28 27.35 26.35
N ASP A 672 -8.86 27.43 27.55
CA ASP A 672 -10.29 27.15 27.79
C ASP A 672 -11.22 28.24 27.23
N ARG A 673 -10.71 29.43 26.90
CA ARG A 673 -11.50 30.53 26.30
C ARG A 673 -11.50 30.52 24.77
N ASN A 674 -10.59 29.79 24.13
CA ASN A 674 -10.44 29.72 22.68
C ASN A 674 -10.92 28.38 22.08
N GLU A 675 -11.29 27.41 22.92
CA GLU A 675 -12.11 26.24 22.57
C GLU A 675 -13.58 26.53 22.87
#